data_AF-A0A0K1E8G0-F1
#
_entry.id   AF-A0A0K1E8G0-F1
#
_cell.length_a   1.000
_cell.length_b   1.000
_cell.length_c   1.000
_cell.angle_alpha   90.00
_cell.angle_beta   90.00
_cell.angle_gamma   90.00
#
_symmetry.space_group_name_H-M   'P 1'
#
loop_
_entity.id
_entity.type
_entity.pdbx_description
1 polymer ?
#
loop_
_entity_poly.entity_id
_entity_poly.type
_entity_poly.pdbx_seq_one_letter_code
_entity_poly.pdbx_strand_id
1 'polypeptide(L)'
;MSEAALFFGLSSARLRARCRRGGAALALGLFLPYEIVDETPQFVWSLLPELPPAGVLAALSPTAAGLAILAASFLARRASSLAVTVLAALTLAGLFIQFGADAAAWEVLDLPESLSGRSPPALLALSLTAAGASLMFRPAARRAGRWVLSAALVAAALFYAFPMRGEAPLVLLARALVSLPELPSLRFQLGMLFIALVALWPLLLPIAGLQFLNRPPTREQPLLAAFALYGLPTILLLFAYRGLLGGALGAGLGAALLAIAMLTALLCLMASAVEVLAEAWVTPEAELALAPGLPLQRAAMIGALATVLLGSAQWQLARPPVKGVTWTLKERTAEGDELFGERLHTWSEARLRWDRRVRADSAAGRLVQVKSAARELTNAARALDAGLGEAMVALTSEAGQLDLAGRRWYRLFGEVNEASRQAGLPYYVDPTVRVYQTEEGLRRHFHAHSYRIEKARRFTMGRQELAALHVRQLGHRRDGHARLGFSRDLQPFALVVLDELEPHRDEVVAMAAEEVCLLDGEKEGSAVPRKGDGPGSGSGDSASDAGAAGDVGMAGAGAADASAVDAGAADAAAADAGMADAGATSEAETSGAPEAPEDEAMPLPGGDDGERRRGLAVCGAMLAEAVRNAGGEEPLLVALTEATERHELQHQVDGPHLPVATLVRRRLGGYGEASRERANRELSAYLAEMTGPGSAPRLGLVHLARFALLGRRGVEHQVGLIALEVLSGREVRGMDGAGKLDVGKVAQALEQLRQEGDDALRERARQAWASLFGEALLEVQGVP
;
A
#
# COMPACT_ATOMS: atom_id res chain seq x y z
N MET A 1 -12.15 -44.90 -37.33
CA MET A 1 -12.11 -43.73 -36.41
C MET A 1 -12.33 -42.49 -37.26
N SER A 2 -13.25 -41.61 -36.88
CA SER A 2 -13.49 -40.37 -37.64
C SER A 2 -12.30 -39.41 -37.51
N GLU A 3 -12.17 -38.48 -38.46
CA GLU A 3 -11.21 -37.38 -38.40
C GLU A 3 -11.41 -36.54 -37.12
N ALA A 4 -12.67 -36.28 -36.76
CA ALA A 4 -13.03 -35.55 -35.54
C ALA A 4 -12.61 -36.28 -34.25
N ALA A 5 -12.80 -37.61 -34.16
CA ALA A 5 -12.36 -38.40 -33.00
C ALA A 5 -10.83 -38.43 -32.86
N LEU A 6 -10.09 -38.50 -33.98
CA LEU A 6 -8.63 -38.40 -33.98
C LEU A 6 -8.16 -37.05 -33.43
N PHE A 7 -8.74 -35.97 -33.94
CA PHE A 7 -8.40 -34.61 -33.53
C PHE A 7 -8.76 -34.31 -32.07
N PHE A 8 -9.93 -34.76 -31.61
CA PHE A 8 -10.33 -34.68 -30.20
C PHE A 8 -9.37 -35.48 -29.30
N GLY A 9 -8.89 -36.63 -29.77
CA GLY A 9 -7.85 -37.42 -29.10
C GLY A 9 -6.53 -36.66 -28.93
N LEU A 10 -6.07 -35.95 -29.97
CA LEU A 10 -4.88 -35.10 -29.92
C LEU A 10 -5.05 -33.93 -28.92
N SER A 11 -6.19 -33.23 -28.94
CA SER A 11 -6.49 -32.15 -27.99
C SER A 11 -6.57 -32.65 -26.55
N SER A 12 -7.17 -33.82 -26.33
CA SER A 12 -7.22 -34.51 -25.04
C SER A 12 -5.84 -34.85 -24.50
N ALA A 13 -4.96 -35.42 -25.34
CA ALA A 13 -3.58 -35.72 -24.97
C ALA A 13 -2.78 -34.44 -24.65
N ARG A 14 -2.96 -33.38 -25.46
CA ARG A 14 -2.34 -32.06 -25.27
C ARG A 14 -2.79 -31.41 -23.96
N LEU A 15 -4.09 -31.43 -23.65
CA LEU A 15 -4.65 -30.95 -22.39
C LEU A 15 -4.03 -31.70 -21.20
N ARG A 16 -4.00 -33.04 -21.21
CA ARG A 16 -3.37 -33.84 -20.13
C ARG A 16 -1.90 -33.50 -19.94
N ALA A 17 -1.13 -33.39 -21.03
CA ALA A 17 0.29 -33.05 -20.98
C ALA A 17 0.55 -31.61 -20.49
N ARG A 18 -0.39 -30.69 -20.71
CA ARG A 18 -0.39 -29.33 -20.15
C ARG A 18 -0.88 -29.29 -18.70
N CYS A 19 -1.87 -30.09 -18.30
CA CYS A 19 -2.32 -30.23 -16.90
C CYS A 19 -1.18 -30.71 -15.99
N ARG A 20 -0.38 -31.68 -16.45
CA ARG A 20 0.79 -32.14 -15.68
C ARG A 20 1.85 -31.05 -15.49
N ARG A 21 2.31 -30.45 -16.60
CA ARG A 21 3.40 -29.44 -16.56
C ARG A 21 2.94 -28.11 -15.97
N GLY A 22 1.77 -27.62 -16.38
CA GLY A 22 1.19 -26.38 -15.89
C GLY A 22 0.65 -26.49 -14.47
N GLY A 23 0.05 -27.62 -14.10
CA GLY A 23 -0.35 -27.89 -12.71
C GLY A 23 0.85 -27.93 -11.78
N ALA A 24 1.95 -28.59 -12.19
CA ALA A 24 3.22 -28.55 -11.45
C ALA A 24 3.81 -27.13 -11.37
N ALA A 25 3.82 -26.36 -12.46
CA ALA A 25 4.32 -24.98 -12.45
C ALA A 25 3.50 -24.06 -11.53
N LEU A 26 2.17 -24.21 -11.49
CA LEU A 26 1.30 -23.49 -10.55
C LEU A 26 1.49 -23.96 -9.10
N ALA A 27 1.71 -25.26 -8.87
CA ALA A 27 2.03 -25.80 -7.55
C ALA A 27 3.39 -25.29 -7.01
N LEU A 28 4.37 -25.11 -7.90
CA LEU A 28 5.65 -24.48 -7.57
C LEU A 28 5.52 -22.99 -7.20
N GLY A 29 4.37 -22.35 -7.46
CA GLY A 29 4.07 -21.01 -6.98
C GLY A 29 4.13 -20.85 -5.46
N LEU A 30 4.10 -21.94 -4.70
CA LEU A 30 4.40 -21.96 -3.27
C LEU A 30 5.80 -21.36 -2.96
N PHE A 31 6.77 -21.58 -3.85
CA PHE A 31 8.14 -21.07 -3.75
C PHE A 31 8.34 -19.69 -4.40
N LEU A 32 7.27 -19.02 -4.81
CA LEU A 32 7.34 -17.61 -5.16
C LEU A 32 7.46 -16.81 -3.85
N PRO A 33 8.48 -15.94 -3.68
CA PRO A 33 8.49 -15.04 -2.54
C PRO A 33 7.27 -14.12 -2.63
N TYR A 34 6.55 -14.00 -1.53
CA TYR A 34 5.38 -13.14 -1.39
C TYR A 34 5.80 -11.67 -1.34
N GLU A 35 6.90 -11.39 -0.65
CA GLU A 35 7.57 -10.10 -0.58
C GLU A 35 9.09 -10.31 -0.50
N ILE A 36 9.85 -9.23 -0.67
CA ILE A 36 11.29 -9.19 -0.40
C ILE A 36 11.50 -8.02 0.56
N VAL A 37 11.98 -8.30 1.77
CA VAL A 37 12.26 -7.30 2.81
C VAL A 37 13.76 -7.31 3.06
N ASP A 38 14.42 -6.18 2.80
CA ASP A 38 15.88 -6.01 2.93
C ASP A 38 16.64 -7.18 2.29
N GLU A 39 16.40 -7.34 0.98
CA GLU A 39 16.89 -8.41 0.08
C GLU A 39 16.47 -9.85 0.45
N THR A 40 15.87 -10.06 1.62
CA THR A 40 15.47 -11.36 2.13
C THR A 40 14.08 -11.75 1.60
N PRO A 41 13.96 -12.85 0.82
CA PRO A 41 12.66 -13.34 0.37
C PRO A 41 11.83 -13.89 1.53
N GLN A 42 10.62 -13.36 1.70
CA GLN A 42 9.61 -13.96 2.57
C GLN A 42 8.67 -14.80 1.72
N PHE A 43 8.44 -16.05 2.12
CA PHE A 43 7.58 -16.99 1.41
C PHE A 43 6.22 -17.08 2.10
N VAL A 44 5.19 -17.53 1.39
CA VAL A 44 3.83 -17.61 1.97
C VAL A 44 3.79 -18.34 3.32
N TRP A 45 4.59 -19.39 3.52
CA TRP A 45 4.63 -20.14 4.78
C TRP A 45 5.27 -19.38 5.96
N SER A 46 6.17 -18.41 5.74
CA SER A 46 6.61 -17.53 6.84
C SER A 46 5.52 -16.54 7.22
N LEU A 47 4.67 -16.15 6.27
CA LEU A 47 3.59 -15.18 6.46
C LEU A 47 2.24 -15.80 6.88
N LEU A 48 2.06 -17.13 6.80
CA LEU A 48 0.81 -17.80 7.19
C LEU A 48 0.27 -17.44 8.59
N PRO A 49 1.11 -17.24 9.64
CA PRO A 49 0.64 -16.83 10.97
C PRO A 49 0.26 -15.34 11.07
N GLU A 50 0.62 -14.55 10.06
CA GLU A 50 0.39 -13.10 9.99
C GLU A 50 -0.86 -12.77 9.18
N LEU A 51 -1.10 -13.54 8.10
CA LEU A 51 -2.20 -13.37 7.18
C LEU A 51 -3.54 -13.87 7.75
N PRO A 52 -4.67 -13.20 7.45
CA PRO A 52 -6.00 -13.60 7.85
C PRO A 52 -6.44 -14.78 6.99
N PRO A 53 -7.49 -15.52 7.37
CA PRO A 53 -7.97 -16.68 6.62
C PRO A 53 -8.20 -16.40 5.12
N ALA A 54 -8.68 -15.21 4.76
CA ALA A 54 -8.84 -14.79 3.36
C ALA A 54 -7.49 -14.58 2.63
N GLY A 55 -6.51 -13.96 3.29
CA GLY A 55 -5.15 -13.77 2.75
C GLY A 55 -4.40 -15.09 2.59
N VAL A 56 -4.52 -15.99 3.58
CA VAL A 56 -4.01 -17.38 3.50
C VAL A 56 -4.62 -18.13 2.31
N LEU A 57 -5.94 -18.08 2.16
CA LEU A 57 -6.63 -18.72 1.03
C LEU A 57 -6.18 -18.15 -0.31
N ALA A 58 -6.06 -16.82 -0.43
CA ALA A 58 -5.56 -16.16 -1.62
C ALA A 58 -4.14 -16.60 -2.00
N ALA A 59 -3.21 -16.50 -1.05
CA ALA A 59 -1.80 -16.79 -1.23
C ALA A 59 -1.55 -18.26 -1.61
N LEU A 60 -2.29 -19.19 -1.01
CA LEU A 60 -2.19 -20.63 -1.32
C LEU A 60 -3.02 -21.05 -2.56
N SER A 61 -3.92 -20.20 -3.06
CA SER A 61 -4.85 -20.59 -4.12
C SER A 61 -4.21 -20.98 -5.47
N PRO A 62 -3.10 -20.38 -5.97
CA PRO A 62 -2.46 -20.84 -7.19
C PRO A 62 -1.90 -22.25 -7.01
N THR A 63 -1.30 -22.52 -5.84
CA THR A 63 -0.76 -23.82 -5.46
C THR A 63 -1.86 -24.88 -5.36
N ALA A 64 -2.95 -24.56 -4.66
CA ALA A 64 -4.12 -25.44 -4.54
C ALA A 64 -4.75 -25.77 -5.90
N ALA A 65 -4.89 -24.78 -6.78
CA ALA A 65 -5.36 -25.01 -8.16
C ALA A 65 -4.38 -25.86 -8.97
N GLY A 66 -3.07 -25.61 -8.86
CA GLY A 66 -2.03 -26.41 -9.50
C GLY A 66 -2.07 -27.88 -9.11
N LEU A 67 -2.18 -28.17 -7.80
CA LEU A 67 -2.32 -29.51 -7.25
C LEU A 67 -3.63 -30.19 -7.68
N ALA A 68 -4.76 -29.47 -7.65
CA ALA A 68 -6.05 -29.97 -8.09
C ALA A 68 -6.05 -30.35 -9.59
N ILE A 69 -5.45 -29.50 -10.44
CA ILE A 69 -5.29 -29.73 -11.88
C ILE A 69 -4.36 -30.93 -12.15
N LEU A 70 -3.27 -31.04 -11.39
CA LEU A 70 -2.32 -32.15 -11.49
C LEU A 70 -3.01 -33.49 -11.14
N ALA A 71 -3.71 -33.56 -10.00
CA ALA A 71 -4.47 -34.74 -9.57
C ALA A 71 -5.59 -35.09 -10.58
N ALA A 72 -6.36 -34.10 -11.03
CA ALA A 72 -7.39 -34.29 -12.04
C ALA A 72 -6.83 -34.86 -13.34
N SER A 73 -5.58 -34.53 -13.73
CA SER A 73 -4.94 -35.07 -14.94
C SER A 73 -4.73 -36.59 -14.92
N PHE A 74 -4.73 -37.21 -13.74
CA PHE A 74 -4.66 -38.67 -13.54
C PHE A 74 -6.04 -39.30 -13.30
N LEU A 75 -6.92 -38.61 -12.56
CA LEU A 75 -8.24 -39.13 -12.17
C LEU A 75 -9.32 -38.97 -13.26
N ALA A 76 -9.25 -37.94 -14.10
CA ALA A 76 -10.28 -37.62 -15.07
C ALA A 76 -10.22 -38.51 -16.32
N ARG A 77 -11.18 -39.45 -16.42
CA ARG A 77 -11.33 -40.36 -17.56
C ARG A 77 -11.70 -39.63 -18.87
N ARG A 78 -12.64 -38.66 -18.81
CA ARG A 78 -13.02 -37.81 -19.96
C ARG A 78 -12.22 -36.50 -20.01
N ALA A 79 -11.83 -36.11 -21.21
CA ALA A 79 -11.11 -34.85 -21.48
C ALA A 79 -11.96 -33.60 -21.16
N SER A 80 -13.27 -33.64 -21.45
CA SER A 80 -14.21 -32.56 -21.13
C SER A 80 -14.35 -32.36 -19.61
N SER A 81 -14.40 -33.44 -18.82
CA SER A 81 -14.39 -33.36 -17.36
C SER A 81 -13.10 -32.72 -16.84
N LEU A 82 -11.93 -33.11 -17.37
CA LEU A 82 -10.66 -32.47 -17.04
C LEU A 82 -10.66 -30.98 -17.38
N ALA A 83 -11.17 -30.60 -18.56
CA ALA A 83 -11.25 -29.21 -18.98
C ALA A 83 -12.14 -28.35 -18.07
N VAL A 84 -13.32 -28.86 -17.67
CA VAL A 84 -14.18 -28.18 -16.67
C VAL A 84 -13.45 -28.04 -15.33
N THR A 85 -12.77 -29.09 -14.85
CA THR A 85 -12.00 -29.03 -13.59
C THR A 85 -10.86 -28.00 -13.66
N VAL A 86 -10.16 -27.89 -14.79
CA VAL A 86 -9.12 -26.87 -15.01
C VAL A 86 -9.70 -25.46 -14.91
N LEU A 87 -10.78 -25.16 -15.64
CA LEU A 87 -11.39 -23.83 -15.60
C LEU A 87 -11.94 -23.52 -14.20
N ALA A 88 -12.64 -24.45 -13.57
CA ALA A 88 -13.19 -24.26 -12.23
C ALA A 88 -12.09 -24.00 -11.18
N ALA A 89 -10.98 -24.76 -11.20
CA ALA A 89 -9.87 -24.56 -10.28
C ALA A 89 -9.18 -23.20 -10.46
N LEU A 90 -8.94 -22.79 -11.72
CA LEU A 90 -8.30 -21.51 -12.03
C LEU A 90 -9.21 -20.32 -11.69
N THR A 91 -10.50 -20.39 -11.97
CA THR A 91 -11.43 -19.30 -11.62
C THR A 91 -11.70 -19.23 -10.11
N LEU A 92 -11.73 -20.36 -9.41
CA LEU A 92 -11.82 -20.37 -7.94
C LEU A 92 -10.56 -19.75 -7.30
N ALA A 93 -9.37 -20.03 -7.84
CA ALA A 93 -8.15 -19.34 -7.40
C ALA A 93 -8.20 -17.84 -7.70
N GLY A 94 -8.65 -17.45 -8.90
CA GLY A 94 -8.87 -16.04 -9.23
C GLY A 94 -9.85 -15.32 -8.30
N LEU A 95 -10.90 -16.00 -7.83
CA LEU A 95 -11.79 -15.48 -6.78
C LEU A 95 -11.08 -15.36 -5.43
N PHE A 96 -10.38 -16.40 -4.97
CA PHE A 96 -9.69 -16.34 -3.68
C PHE A 96 -8.62 -15.24 -3.66
N ILE A 97 -7.86 -15.07 -4.75
CA ILE A 97 -6.93 -13.94 -4.91
C ILE A 97 -7.65 -12.60 -4.76
N GLN A 98 -8.82 -12.43 -5.37
CA GLN A 98 -9.59 -11.19 -5.23
C GLN A 98 -10.15 -10.99 -3.81
N PHE A 99 -10.71 -12.02 -3.19
CA PHE A 99 -11.18 -11.96 -1.79
C PHE A 99 -10.05 -11.63 -0.80
N GLY A 100 -8.87 -12.24 -0.97
CA GLY A 100 -7.71 -11.92 -0.14
C GLY A 100 -7.01 -10.63 -0.54
N ALA A 101 -7.23 -10.09 -1.74
CA ALA A 101 -6.78 -8.74 -2.10
C ALA A 101 -7.57 -7.67 -1.35
N ASP A 102 -8.90 -7.84 -1.21
CA ASP A 102 -9.70 -6.96 -0.36
C ASP A 102 -9.29 -7.07 1.11
N ALA A 103 -8.92 -8.26 1.60
CA ALA A 103 -8.38 -8.44 2.95
C ALA A 103 -6.96 -7.84 3.11
N ALA A 104 -6.07 -8.07 2.15
CA ALA A 104 -4.70 -7.54 2.15
C ALA A 104 -4.64 -6.01 1.97
N ALA A 105 -5.66 -5.41 1.34
CA ALA A 105 -5.81 -3.95 1.27
C ALA A 105 -6.04 -3.29 2.65
N TRP A 106 -6.47 -4.05 3.67
CA TRP A 106 -6.46 -3.62 5.07
C TRP A 106 -5.15 -3.95 5.80
N GLU A 107 -4.26 -4.73 5.19
CA GLU A 107 -3.09 -5.35 5.82
C GLU A 107 -1.79 -5.14 5.06
N VAL A 108 -1.37 -3.88 4.92
CA VAL A 108 0.05 -3.49 4.87
C VAL A 108 0.85 -3.99 3.64
N LEU A 109 0.24 -4.76 2.73
CA LEU A 109 0.90 -5.32 1.56
C LEU A 109 0.19 -4.96 0.27
N ASP A 110 0.91 -4.20 -0.55
CA ASP A 110 0.74 -4.24 -1.99
C ASP A 110 1.02 -5.68 -2.47
N LEU A 111 -0.05 -6.46 -2.65
CA LEU A 111 0.00 -7.61 -3.55
C LEU A 111 0.62 -7.13 -4.87
N PRO A 112 1.64 -7.83 -5.42
CA PRO A 112 2.33 -7.40 -6.63
C PRO A 112 1.35 -6.90 -7.68
N GLU A 113 1.57 -5.71 -8.26
CA GLU A 113 0.57 -5.05 -9.14
C GLU A 113 0.08 -5.94 -10.29
N SER A 114 0.90 -6.92 -10.69
CA SER A 114 0.58 -7.99 -11.66
C SER A 114 -0.57 -8.92 -11.25
N LEU A 115 -0.88 -9.02 -9.96
CA LEU A 115 -1.95 -9.84 -9.36
C LEU A 115 -3.15 -9.01 -8.90
N SER A 116 -2.92 -7.83 -8.30
CA SER A 116 -3.99 -6.96 -7.78
C SER A 116 -4.73 -6.20 -8.91
N GLY A 117 -4.05 -5.88 -10.01
CA GLY A 117 -4.61 -5.16 -11.15
C GLY A 117 -5.44 -5.99 -12.14
N ARG A 118 -6.59 -6.54 -11.71
CA ARG A 118 -7.74 -7.09 -12.52
C ARG A 118 -7.43 -7.56 -13.96
N SER A 119 -6.37 -8.33 -14.14
CA SER A 119 -5.91 -8.89 -15.42
C SER A 119 -6.74 -10.04 -16.04
N PRO A 120 -7.72 -10.71 -15.39
CA PRO A 120 -8.42 -11.86 -15.98
C PRO A 120 -9.01 -11.65 -17.38
N PRO A 121 -9.65 -10.52 -17.75
CA PRO A 121 -10.24 -10.38 -19.08
C PRO A 121 -9.18 -10.33 -20.20
N ALA A 122 -8.00 -9.75 -19.94
CA ALA A 122 -6.87 -9.75 -20.88
C ALA A 122 -6.25 -11.15 -21.05
N LEU A 123 -6.02 -11.87 -19.93
CA LEU A 123 -5.48 -13.23 -19.95
C LEU A 123 -6.46 -14.21 -20.61
N LEU A 124 -7.76 -14.01 -20.37
CA LEU A 124 -8.84 -14.74 -21.04
C LEU A 124 -8.85 -14.44 -22.55
N ALA A 125 -8.75 -13.18 -22.98
CA ALA A 125 -8.69 -12.82 -24.40
C ALA A 125 -7.52 -13.51 -25.14
N LEU A 126 -6.34 -13.55 -24.53
CA LEU A 126 -5.17 -14.27 -25.08
C LEU A 126 -5.42 -15.78 -25.15
N SER A 127 -5.93 -16.38 -24.08
CA SER A 127 -6.22 -17.82 -24.01
C SER A 127 -7.31 -18.26 -25.00
N LEU A 128 -8.38 -17.47 -25.11
CA LEU A 128 -9.45 -17.67 -26.10
C LEU A 128 -8.92 -17.49 -27.52
N THR A 129 -8.04 -16.52 -27.77
CA THR A 129 -7.43 -16.35 -29.10
C THR A 129 -6.60 -17.57 -29.50
N ALA A 130 -5.79 -18.11 -28.59
CA ALA A 130 -5.00 -19.31 -28.82
C ALA A 130 -5.89 -20.54 -29.09
N ALA A 131 -6.95 -20.73 -28.30
CA ALA A 131 -7.93 -21.80 -28.51
C ALA A 131 -8.64 -21.65 -29.87
N GLY A 132 -9.20 -20.48 -30.14
CA GLY A 132 -9.91 -20.15 -31.37
C GLY A 132 -9.06 -20.35 -32.63
N ALA A 133 -7.79 -19.94 -32.59
CA ALA A 133 -6.83 -20.14 -33.68
C ALA A 133 -6.56 -21.63 -33.94
N SER A 134 -6.38 -22.46 -32.90
CA SER A 134 -6.21 -23.92 -33.05
C SER A 134 -7.46 -24.60 -33.61
N LEU A 135 -8.66 -24.20 -33.14
CA LEU A 135 -9.94 -24.70 -33.65
C LEU A 135 -10.14 -24.40 -35.15
N MET A 136 -9.65 -23.26 -35.63
CA MET A 136 -9.79 -22.85 -37.04
C MET A 136 -9.03 -23.71 -38.04
N PHE A 137 -8.01 -24.46 -37.60
CA PHE A 137 -7.31 -25.45 -38.43
C PHE A 137 -8.26 -26.57 -38.91
N ARG A 138 -9.17 -27.01 -38.03
CA ARG A 138 -9.99 -28.22 -38.21
C ARG A 138 -11.32 -27.87 -38.86
N PRO A 139 -11.65 -28.37 -40.08
CA PRO A 139 -12.86 -27.96 -40.81
C PRO A 139 -14.16 -28.05 -39.98
N ALA A 140 -14.35 -29.14 -39.22
CA ALA A 140 -15.50 -29.34 -38.36
C ALA A 140 -15.61 -28.34 -37.19
N ALA A 141 -14.48 -27.85 -36.68
CA ALA A 141 -14.43 -26.95 -35.52
C ALA A 141 -14.37 -25.45 -35.87
N ARG A 142 -14.25 -25.08 -37.15
CA ARG A 142 -14.20 -23.67 -37.59
C ARG A 142 -15.35 -22.81 -37.06
N ARG A 143 -16.56 -23.36 -36.95
CA ARG A 143 -17.71 -22.61 -36.41
C ARG A 143 -17.51 -22.27 -34.93
N ALA A 144 -17.01 -23.22 -34.12
CA ALA A 144 -16.67 -22.98 -32.73
C ALA A 144 -15.46 -22.04 -32.61
N GLY A 145 -14.43 -22.20 -33.45
CA GLY A 145 -13.28 -21.31 -33.50
C GLY A 145 -13.65 -19.84 -33.73
N ARG A 146 -14.62 -19.57 -34.62
CA ARG A 146 -15.21 -18.22 -34.80
C ARG A 146 -15.87 -17.68 -33.53
N TRP A 147 -16.74 -18.46 -32.89
CA TRP A 147 -17.39 -18.04 -31.63
C TRP A 147 -16.38 -17.76 -30.52
N VAL A 148 -15.35 -18.60 -30.38
CA VAL A 148 -14.27 -18.44 -29.40
C VAL A 148 -13.43 -17.19 -29.69
N LEU A 149 -13.13 -16.88 -30.96
CA LEU A 149 -12.45 -15.63 -31.35
C LEU A 149 -13.32 -14.38 -31.11
N SER A 150 -14.63 -14.45 -31.36
CA SER A 150 -15.55 -13.38 -31.01
C SER A 150 -15.62 -13.16 -29.49
N ALA A 151 -15.64 -14.23 -28.70
CA ALA A 151 -15.57 -14.14 -27.24
C ALA A 151 -14.23 -13.56 -26.75
N ALA A 152 -13.11 -13.89 -27.43
CA ALA A 152 -11.80 -13.28 -27.17
C ALA A 152 -11.82 -11.76 -27.40
N LEU A 153 -12.44 -11.29 -28.49
CA LEU A 153 -12.61 -9.87 -28.77
C LEU A 153 -13.49 -9.17 -27.73
N VAL A 154 -14.56 -9.80 -27.26
CA VAL A 154 -15.41 -9.25 -26.18
C VAL A 154 -14.63 -9.18 -24.86
N ALA A 155 -13.86 -10.21 -24.49
CA ALA A 155 -13.02 -10.19 -23.30
C ALA A 155 -11.95 -9.09 -23.36
N ALA A 156 -11.35 -8.86 -24.54
CA ALA A 156 -10.45 -7.74 -24.77
C ALA A 156 -11.19 -6.40 -24.63
N ALA A 157 -12.34 -6.21 -25.30
CA ALA A 157 -13.12 -4.98 -25.21
C ALA A 157 -13.51 -4.65 -23.75
N LEU A 158 -13.89 -5.66 -22.96
CA LEU A 158 -14.15 -5.50 -21.53
C LEU A 158 -12.90 -5.05 -20.76
N PHE A 159 -11.72 -5.62 -21.02
CA PHE A 159 -10.46 -5.14 -20.42
C PHE A 159 -10.20 -3.66 -20.71
N TYR A 160 -10.38 -3.21 -21.96
CA TYR A 160 -10.09 -1.82 -22.35
C TYR A 160 -11.15 -0.80 -21.92
N ALA A 161 -12.41 -1.23 -21.77
CA ALA A 161 -13.52 -0.36 -21.39
C ALA A 161 -13.74 -0.27 -19.87
N PHE A 162 -13.26 -1.24 -19.09
CA PHE A 162 -13.51 -1.28 -17.66
C PHE A 162 -12.51 -0.41 -16.88
N PRO A 163 -12.97 0.56 -16.06
CA PRO A 163 -12.08 1.43 -15.32
C PRO A 163 -11.35 0.68 -14.20
N MET A 164 -10.02 0.78 -14.23
CA MET A 164 -9.12 0.09 -13.29
C MET A 164 -8.94 0.87 -11.99
N ARG A 165 -8.78 2.19 -12.09
CA ARG A 165 -8.59 3.15 -10.99
C ARG A 165 -9.35 4.45 -11.29
N GLY A 166 -10.60 4.34 -11.75
CA GLY A 166 -11.39 5.47 -12.27
C GLY A 166 -11.23 5.69 -13.79
N GLU A 167 -10.02 5.53 -14.33
CA GLU A 167 -9.76 5.53 -15.77
C GLU A 167 -9.75 4.11 -16.39
N ALA A 168 -10.23 4.00 -17.63
CA ALA A 168 -10.22 2.76 -18.42
C ALA A 168 -8.92 2.63 -19.26
N PRO A 169 -8.32 1.42 -19.40
CA PRO A 169 -7.02 1.25 -20.05
C PRO A 169 -6.92 1.80 -21.48
N LEU A 170 -8.03 1.87 -22.22
CA LEU A 170 -8.04 2.50 -23.56
C LEU A 170 -7.73 4.00 -23.51
N VAL A 171 -8.24 4.70 -22.49
CA VAL A 171 -8.08 6.15 -22.35
C VAL A 171 -6.65 6.47 -21.91
N LEU A 172 -6.11 5.73 -20.95
CA LEU A 172 -4.71 5.80 -20.54
C LEU A 172 -3.76 5.58 -21.73
N LEU A 173 -4.01 4.55 -22.53
CA LEU A 173 -3.24 4.24 -23.73
C LEU A 173 -3.34 5.36 -24.79
N ALA A 174 -4.54 5.88 -25.03
CA ALA A 174 -4.75 6.99 -25.95
C ALA A 174 -3.99 8.25 -25.47
N ARG A 175 -4.07 8.57 -24.18
CA ARG A 175 -3.32 9.67 -23.54
C ARG A 175 -1.81 9.51 -23.74
N ALA A 176 -1.27 8.32 -23.47
CA ALA A 176 0.14 8.02 -23.63
C ALA A 176 0.62 8.12 -25.10
N LEU A 177 -0.22 7.70 -26.06
CA LEU A 177 0.06 7.85 -27.49
C LEU A 177 -0.06 9.30 -27.98
N VAL A 178 -0.95 10.11 -27.39
CA VAL A 178 -1.04 11.55 -27.66
C VAL A 178 0.20 12.29 -27.12
N SER A 179 0.72 11.92 -25.95
CA SER A 179 1.96 12.51 -25.40
C SER A 179 3.25 12.12 -26.13
N LEU A 180 3.18 11.23 -27.14
CA LEU A 180 4.38 10.71 -27.80
C LEU A 180 5.28 11.81 -28.42
N PRO A 181 4.78 12.86 -29.09
CA PRO A 181 5.61 13.94 -29.62
C PRO A 181 6.33 14.77 -28.54
N GLU A 182 5.82 14.76 -27.31
CA GLU A 182 6.37 15.52 -26.17
C GLU A 182 7.56 14.79 -25.51
N LEU A 183 7.76 13.51 -25.82
CA LEU A 183 8.86 12.72 -25.28
C LEU A 183 10.22 13.20 -25.83
N PRO A 184 11.24 13.41 -24.96
CA PRO A 184 12.42 14.21 -25.29
C PRO A 184 13.41 13.56 -26.29
N SER A 185 13.16 12.32 -26.74
CA SER A 185 13.92 11.74 -27.85
C SER A 185 13.17 10.58 -28.50
N LEU A 186 13.56 10.26 -29.74
CA LEU A 186 13.09 9.10 -30.50
C LEU A 186 13.22 7.78 -29.73
N ARG A 187 14.21 7.64 -28.82
CA ARG A 187 14.38 6.44 -28.00
C ARG A 187 13.21 6.25 -27.02
N PHE A 188 12.76 7.33 -26.38
CA PHE A 188 11.59 7.30 -25.50
C PHE A 188 10.30 7.09 -26.30
N GLN A 189 10.19 7.70 -27.48
CA GLN A 189 9.06 7.49 -28.39
C GLN A 189 8.94 6.03 -28.83
N LEU A 190 10.04 5.41 -29.27
CA LEU A 190 10.07 3.97 -29.62
C LEU A 190 9.79 3.08 -28.41
N GLY A 191 10.29 3.44 -27.22
CA GLY A 191 9.98 2.75 -25.98
C GLY A 191 8.49 2.80 -25.64
N MET A 192 7.86 3.98 -25.74
CA MET A 192 6.43 4.14 -25.50
C MET A 192 5.58 3.44 -26.57
N LEU A 193 5.97 3.48 -27.85
CA LEU A 193 5.32 2.69 -28.90
C LEU A 193 5.42 1.18 -28.64
N PHE A 194 6.55 0.70 -28.15
CA PHE A 194 6.72 -0.71 -27.77
C PHE A 194 5.81 -1.06 -26.57
N ILE A 195 5.81 -0.25 -25.51
CA ILE A 195 4.91 -0.44 -24.36
C ILE A 195 3.45 -0.41 -24.81
N ALA A 196 3.05 0.53 -25.67
CA ALA A 196 1.71 0.62 -26.24
C ALA A 196 1.33 -0.61 -27.08
N LEU A 197 2.26 -1.15 -27.87
CA LEU A 197 2.06 -2.39 -28.65
C LEU A 197 1.86 -3.62 -27.74
N VAL A 198 2.64 -3.73 -26.66
CA VAL A 198 2.49 -4.78 -25.65
C VAL A 198 1.19 -4.61 -24.87
N ALA A 199 0.83 -3.37 -24.50
CA ALA A 199 -0.42 -3.05 -23.84
C ALA A 199 -1.62 -3.37 -24.72
N LEU A 200 -1.55 -3.14 -26.05
CA LEU A 200 -2.57 -3.49 -27.06
C LEU A 200 -2.66 -4.98 -27.41
N TRP A 201 -1.70 -5.79 -26.98
CA TRP A 201 -1.55 -7.20 -27.38
C TRP A 201 -2.83 -8.04 -27.17
N PRO A 202 -3.58 -7.90 -26.06
CA PRO A 202 -4.86 -8.60 -25.87
C PRO A 202 -5.96 -8.23 -26.88
N LEU A 203 -5.90 -7.08 -27.55
CA LEU A 203 -6.87 -6.67 -28.58
C LEU A 203 -6.42 -7.04 -30.00
N LEU A 204 -5.14 -6.81 -30.30
CA LEU A 204 -4.58 -7.02 -31.63
C LEU A 204 -4.63 -8.49 -32.07
N LEU A 205 -4.40 -9.44 -31.15
CA LEU A 205 -4.41 -10.85 -31.49
C LEU A 205 -5.80 -11.43 -31.81
N PRO A 206 -6.89 -11.14 -31.05
CA PRO A 206 -8.25 -11.49 -31.47
C PRO A 206 -8.61 -10.91 -32.84
N ILE A 207 -8.30 -9.63 -33.09
CA ILE A 207 -8.59 -8.96 -34.37
C ILE A 207 -7.84 -9.65 -35.52
N ALA A 208 -6.54 -9.91 -35.34
CA ALA A 208 -5.76 -10.67 -36.31
C ALA A 208 -6.36 -12.06 -36.55
N GLY A 209 -6.77 -12.77 -35.50
CA GLY A 209 -7.45 -14.07 -35.61
C GLY A 209 -8.75 -14.03 -36.41
N LEU A 210 -9.56 -12.99 -36.21
CA LEU A 210 -10.78 -12.75 -36.99
C LEU A 210 -10.46 -12.43 -38.46
N GLN A 211 -9.41 -11.66 -38.76
CA GLN A 211 -8.98 -11.40 -40.14
C GLN A 211 -8.41 -12.66 -40.82
N PHE A 212 -7.67 -13.49 -40.08
CA PHE A 212 -7.14 -14.77 -40.56
C PHE A 212 -8.23 -15.84 -40.77
N LEU A 213 -9.48 -15.64 -40.34
CA LEU A 213 -10.61 -16.54 -40.66
C LEU A 213 -10.80 -16.78 -42.16
N ASN A 214 -10.37 -15.83 -43.00
CA ASN A 214 -10.47 -15.89 -44.45
C ASN A 214 -9.37 -16.73 -45.12
N ARG A 215 -8.38 -17.23 -44.35
CA ARG A 215 -7.28 -18.07 -44.84
C ARG A 215 -7.10 -19.27 -43.89
N PRO A 216 -7.56 -20.49 -44.24
CA PRO A 216 -7.41 -21.64 -43.36
C PRO A 216 -5.92 -21.87 -43.06
N PRO A 217 -5.52 -22.03 -41.78
CA PRO A 217 -4.11 -22.15 -41.43
C PRO A 217 -3.55 -23.49 -41.94
N THR A 218 -2.30 -23.48 -42.37
CA THR A 218 -1.60 -24.65 -42.95
C THR A 218 -0.88 -25.52 -41.93
N ARG A 219 -0.89 -25.13 -40.63
CA ARG A 219 -0.23 -25.84 -39.53
C ARG A 219 -1.16 -25.95 -38.33
N GLU A 220 -1.08 -27.08 -37.62
CA GLU A 220 -1.88 -27.39 -36.43
C GLU A 220 -1.67 -26.38 -35.29
N GLN A 221 -0.44 -25.86 -35.15
CA GLN A 221 -0.13 -24.72 -34.31
C GLN A 221 0.07 -23.49 -35.21
N PRO A 222 -0.96 -22.64 -35.43
CA PRO A 222 -0.77 -21.40 -36.15
C PRO A 222 0.11 -20.46 -35.34
N LEU A 223 0.93 -19.64 -36.02
CA LEU A 223 1.80 -18.65 -35.39
C LEU A 223 1.04 -17.75 -34.40
N LEU A 224 -0.21 -17.40 -34.73
CA LEU A 224 -1.10 -16.63 -33.85
C LEU A 224 -1.31 -17.28 -32.47
N ALA A 225 -1.48 -18.60 -32.40
CA ALA A 225 -1.63 -19.30 -31.13
C ALA A 225 -0.31 -19.29 -30.32
N ALA A 226 0.84 -19.36 -31.00
CA ALA A 226 2.14 -19.21 -30.34
C ALA A 226 2.36 -17.79 -29.81
N PHE A 227 2.03 -16.75 -30.58
CA PHE A 227 2.10 -15.35 -30.13
C PHE A 227 1.13 -15.05 -28.97
N ALA A 228 -0.06 -15.64 -28.97
CA ALA A 228 -1.03 -15.49 -27.88
C ALA A 228 -0.59 -16.16 -26.57
N LEU A 229 0.06 -17.33 -26.64
CA LEU A 229 0.50 -18.08 -25.45
C LEU A 229 1.86 -17.66 -24.91
N TYR A 230 2.80 -17.33 -25.80
CA TYR A 230 4.21 -17.13 -25.43
C TYR A 230 4.73 -15.71 -25.66
N GLY A 231 4.00 -14.87 -26.41
CA GLY A 231 4.44 -13.50 -26.73
C GLY A 231 4.70 -12.66 -25.47
N LEU A 232 3.69 -12.53 -24.60
CA LEU A 232 3.80 -11.81 -23.34
C LEU A 232 4.87 -12.43 -22.39
N PRO A 233 4.89 -13.76 -22.13
CA PRO A 233 5.98 -14.39 -21.40
C PRO A 233 7.40 -14.11 -21.95
N THR A 234 7.55 -14.09 -23.28
CA THR A 234 8.85 -13.81 -23.94
C THR A 234 9.26 -12.36 -23.72
N ILE A 235 8.32 -11.42 -23.80
CA ILE A 235 8.58 -10.00 -23.50
C ILE A 235 8.99 -9.82 -22.04
N LEU A 236 8.30 -10.46 -21.09
CA LEU A 236 8.66 -10.43 -19.67
C LEU A 236 10.05 -11.03 -19.40
N LEU A 237 10.44 -12.07 -20.14
CA LEU A 237 11.78 -12.66 -20.04
C LEU A 237 12.90 -11.67 -20.44
N LEU A 238 12.65 -10.74 -21.36
CA LEU A 238 13.60 -9.68 -21.72
C LEU A 238 13.84 -8.71 -20.55
N PHE A 239 12.81 -8.43 -19.73
CA PHE A 239 12.95 -7.63 -18.53
C PHE A 239 13.71 -8.39 -17.43
N ALA A 240 13.40 -9.68 -17.21
CA ALA A 240 14.16 -10.53 -16.29
C ALA A 240 15.65 -10.66 -16.70
N TYR A 241 15.94 -10.71 -18.00
CA TYR A 241 17.31 -10.74 -18.53
C TYR A 241 18.11 -9.46 -18.23
N ARG A 242 17.46 -8.31 -18.05
CA ARG A 242 18.15 -7.10 -17.55
C ARG A 242 18.66 -7.29 -16.12
N GLY A 243 17.92 -8.00 -15.27
CA GLY A 243 18.36 -8.37 -13.92
C GLY A 243 19.58 -9.30 -13.94
N LEU A 244 19.59 -10.30 -14.82
CA LEU A 244 20.75 -11.19 -15.05
C LEU A 244 22.04 -10.41 -15.39
N LEU A 245 21.95 -9.37 -16.22
CA LEU A 245 23.10 -8.54 -16.59
C LEU A 245 23.53 -7.54 -15.50
N GLY A 246 22.69 -7.28 -14.50
CA GLY A 246 22.94 -6.33 -13.42
C GLY A 246 23.70 -6.90 -12.22
N GLY A 247 24.19 -8.14 -12.28
CA GLY A 247 24.87 -8.82 -11.16
C GLY A 247 23.95 -9.32 -10.05
N ALA A 248 22.72 -8.79 -9.95
CA ALA A 248 21.70 -9.19 -8.99
C ALA A 248 21.07 -10.55 -9.31
N LEU A 249 21.84 -11.64 -9.13
CA LEU A 249 21.38 -13.04 -9.14
C LEU A 249 20.55 -13.42 -7.89
N GLY A 250 19.90 -12.44 -7.27
CA GLY A 250 19.13 -12.61 -6.03
C GLY A 250 17.72 -13.15 -6.24
N ALA A 251 16.96 -13.24 -5.13
CA ALA A 251 15.63 -13.83 -5.09
C ALA A 251 14.63 -13.22 -6.09
N GLY A 252 14.75 -11.92 -6.39
CA GLY A 252 13.89 -11.22 -7.34
C GLY A 252 13.95 -11.78 -8.77
N LEU A 253 15.11 -12.26 -9.23
CA LEU A 253 15.24 -12.90 -10.54
C LEU A 253 14.53 -14.27 -10.57
N GLY A 254 14.74 -15.08 -9.52
CA GLY A 254 14.08 -16.37 -9.36
C GLY A 254 12.55 -16.21 -9.33
N ALA A 255 12.07 -15.19 -8.60
CA ALA A 255 10.66 -14.82 -8.56
C ALA A 255 10.10 -14.45 -9.93
N ALA A 256 10.81 -13.58 -10.68
CA ALA A 256 10.40 -13.17 -12.02
C ALA A 256 10.31 -14.36 -12.99
N LEU A 257 11.29 -15.26 -12.98
CA LEU A 257 11.29 -16.46 -13.84
C LEU A 257 10.16 -17.42 -13.49
N LEU A 258 9.89 -17.63 -12.20
CA LEU A 258 8.78 -18.47 -11.72
C LEU A 258 7.41 -17.86 -12.09
N ALA A 259 7.24 -16.55 -11.91
CA ALA A 259 6.03 -15.84 -12.32
C ALA A 259 5.77 -15.95 -13.83
N ILE A 260 6.81 -15.82 -14.67
CA ILE A 260 6.71 -16.02 -16.13
C ILE A 260 6.30 -17.46 -16.46
N ALA A 261 6.84 -18.46 -15.75
CA ALA A 261 6.47 -19.86 -15.93
C ALA A 261 5.00 -20.13 -15.52
N MET A 262 4.55 -19.57 -14.39
CA MET A 262 3.16 -19.66 -13.92
C MET A 262 2.18 -18.99 -14.89
N LEU A 263 2.50 -17.79 -15.39
CA LEU A 263 1.70 -17.09 -16.41
C LEU A 263 1.58 -17.91 -17.70
N THR A 264 2.70 -18.48 -18.18
CA THR A 264 2.71 -19.35 -19.36
C THR A 264 1.87 -20.61 -19.14
N ALA A 265 1.95 -21.20 -17.95
CA ALA A 265 1.15 -22.36 -17.56
C ALA A 265 -0.35 -22.01 -17.56
N LEU A 266 -0.74 -20.91 -16.93
CA LEU A 266 -2.11 -20.40 -16.86
C LEU A 266 -2.73 -20.25 -18.26
N LEU A 267 -2.06 -19.49 -19.15
CA LEU A 267 -2.51 -19.27 -20.53
C LEU A 267 -2.65 -20.58 -21.31
N CYS A 268 -1.67 -21.49 -21.19
CA CYS A 268 -1.69 -22.79 -21.85
C CYS A 268 -2.82 -23.70 -21.34
N LEU A 269 -3.09 -23.70 -20.03
CA LEU A 269 -4.15 -24.50 -19.41
C LEU A 269 -5.53 -24.01 -19.85
N MET A 270 -5.80 -22.70 -19.73
CA MET A 270 -7.05 -22.08 -20.15
C MET A 270 -7.33 -22.33 -21.64
N ALA A 271 -6.36 -22.07 -22.51
CA ALA A 271 -6.53 -22.28 -23.95
C ALA A 271 -6.84 -23.75 -24.30
N SER A 272 -6.19 -24.71 -23.64
CA SER A 272 -6.41 -26.14 -23.90
C SER A 272 -7.77 -26.62 -23.39
N ALA A 273 -8.21 -26.12 -22.24
CA ALA A 273 -9.50 -26.46 -21.69
C ALA A 273 -10.63 -25.93 -22.59
N VAL A 274 -10.51 -24.68 -23.06
CA VAL A 274 -11.47 -24.10 -24.02
C VAL A 274 -11.44 -24.83 -25.35
N GLU A 275 -10.26 -25.16 -25.91
CA GLU A 275 -10.12 -25.96 -27.13
C GLU A 275 -10.88 -27.29 -27.02
N VAL A 276 -10.66 -28.06 -25.95
CA VAL A 276 -11.33 -29.36 -25.72
C VAL A 276 -12.84 -29.22 -25.52
N LEU A 277 -13.33 -28.18 -24.83
CA LEU A 277 -14.77 -27.96 -24.63
C LEU A 277 -15.47 -27.51 -25.92
N ALA A 278 -14.83 -26.63 -26.69
CA ALA A 278 -15.34 -26.14 -27.97
C ALA A 278 -15.38 -27.25 -29.03
N GLU A 279 -14.39 -28.15 -29.04
CA GLU A 279 -14.39 -29.33 -29.91
C GLU A 279 -15.46 -30.31 -29.51
N ALA A 280 -15.55 -30.64 -28.22
CA ALA A 280 -16.62 -31.51 -27.74
C ALA A 280 -17.99 -30.97 -28.18
N TRP A 281 -18.23 -29.65 -28.05
CA TRP A 281 -19.51 -29.02 -28.46
C TRP A 281 -19.91 -29.28 -29.92
N VAL A 282 -18.96 -29.35 -30.85
CA VAL A 282 -19.23 -29.60 -32.28
C VAL A 282 -19.11 -31.07 -32.69
N THR A 283 -18.48 -31.92 -31.89
CA THR A 283 -18.33 -33.35 -32.18
C THR A 283 -19.63 -34.10 -31.86
N PRO A 284 -20.17 -34.93 -32.78
CA PRO A 284 -21.38 -35.71 -32.53
C PRO A 284 -21.27 -36.62 -31.30
N GLU A 285 -22.31 -36.69 -30.48
CA GLU A 285 -22.28 -37.44 -29.21
C GLU A 285 -21.97 -38.93 -29.40
N ALA A 286 -22.38 -39.52 -30.52
CA ALA A 286 -22.05 -40.90 -30.90
C ALA A 286 -20.53 -41.16 -31.00
N GLU A 287 -19.74 -40.15 -31.39
CA GLU A 287 -18.26 -40.25 -31.44
C GLU A 287 -17.60 -40.01 -30.08
N LEU A 288 -18.30 -39.32 -29.16
CA LEU A 288 -17.87 -39.05 -27.78
C LEU A 288 -18.29 -40.17 -26.79
N ALA A 289 -19.25 -41.01 -27.16
CA ALA A 289 -19.92 -41.96 -26.27
C ALA A 289 -19.04 -43.13 -25.75
N LEU A 290 -17.85 -43.35 -26.32
CA LEU A 290 -16.98 -44.49 -26.02
C LEU A 290 -16.30 -44.45 -24.62
N ALA A 291 -16.48 -43.40 -23.82
CA ALA A 291 -15.94 -43.30 -22.46
C ALA A 291 -17.00 -42.82 -21.46
N PRO A 292 -17.12 -43.35 -20.23
CA PRO A 292 -18.13 -42.92 -19.25
C PRO A 292 -17.82 -41.56 -18.61
N GLY A 293 -18.86 -40.76 -18.30
CA GLY A 293 -18.75 -39.45 -17.64
C GLY A 293 -19.92 -38.49 -17.94
N LEU A 294 -19.78 -37.21 -17.53
CA LEU A 294 -20.84 -36.18 -17.69
C LEU A 294 -21.21 -35.91 -19.16
N PRO A 295 -22.51 -35.89 -19.53
CA PRO A 295 -22.97 -35.44 -20.84
C PRO A 295 -22.48 -34.04 -21.17
N LEU A 296 -22.11 -33.84 -22.43
CA LEU A 296 -21.52 -32.60 -22.94
C LEU A 296 -22.38 -31.37 -22.67
N GLN A 297 -23.68 -31.45 -22.94
CA GLN A 297 -24.62 -30.35 -22.69
C GLN A 297 -24.64 -29.95 -21.21
N ARG A 298 -24.60 -30.92 -20.28
CA ARG A 298 -24.53 -30.66 -18.84
C ARG A 298 -23.19 -30.04 -18.46
N ALA A 299 -22.07 -30.54 -19.00
CA ALA A 299 -20.74 -29.96 -18.76
C ALA A 299 -20.62 -28.51 -19.27
N ALA A 300 -21.15 -28.21 -20.46
CA ALA A 300 -21.19 -26.87 -21.02
C ALA A 300 -22.11 -25.93 -20.23
N MET A 301 -23.30 -26.40 -19.82
CA MET A 301 -24.22 -25.64 -18.97
C MET A 301 -23.62 -25.34 -17.58
N ILE A 302 -22.96 -26.32 -16.95
CA ILE A 302 -22.23 -26.13 -15.68
C ILE A 302 -21.11 -25.12 -15.86
N GLY A 303 -20.32 -25.22 -16.95
CA GLY A 303 -19.26 -24.26 -17.26
C GLY A 303 -19.77 -22.84 -17.51
N ALA A 304 -20.87 -22.69 -18.25
CA ALA A 304 -21.49 -21.39 -18.49
C ALA A 304 -22.09 -20.78 -17.21
N LEU A 305 -22.82 -21.57 -16.42
CA LEU A 305 -23.37 -21.14 -15.13
C LEU A 305 -22.26 -20.74 -14.15
N ALA A 306 -21.18 -21.53 -14.07
CA ALA A 306 -20.01 -21.19 -13.29
C ALA A 306 -19.42 -19.85 -13.76
N THR A 307 -19.13 -19.66 -15.05
CA THR A 307 -18.61 -18.38 -15.57
C THR A 307 -19.53 -17.19 -15.25
N VAL A 308 -20.86 -17.34 -15.32
CA VAL A 308 -21.80 -16.26 -14.98
C VAL A 308 -21.80 -15.98 -13.47
N LEU A 309 -21.84 -17.00 -12.61
CA LEU A 309 -21.81 -16.84 -11.16
C LEU A 309 -20.48 -16.25 -10.69
N LEU A 310 -19.37 -16.73 -11.23
CA LEU A 310 -18.02 -16.30 -10.88
C LEU A 310 -17.75 -14.89 -11.41
N GLY A 311 -18.19 -14.55 -12.63
CA GLY A 311 -18.13 -13.18 -13.16
C GLY A 311 -19.03 -12.21 -12.39
N SER A 312 -20.20 -12.67 -11.92
CA SER A 312 -21.09 -11.87 -11.05
C SER A 312 -20.50 -11.67 -9.66
N ALA A 313 -19.84 -12.68 -9.10
CA ALA A 313 -19.09 -12.57 -7.85
C ALA A 313 -17.93 -11.59 -8.02
N GLN A 314 -17.09 -11.75 -9.05
CA GLN A 314 -16.02 -10.80 -9.38
C GLN A 314 -16.54 -9.37 -9.57
N TRP A 315 -17.72 -9.17 -10.16
CA TRP A 315 -18.35 -7.86 -10.31
C TRP A 315 -18.79 -7.24 -8.98
N GLN A 316 -19.38 -8.03 -8.07
CA GLN A 316 -19.76 -7.54 -6.74
C GLN A 316 -18.53 -7.25 -5.88
N LEU A 317 -17.51 -8.11 -5.94
CA LEU A 317 -16.22 -7.95 -5.26
C LEU A 317 -15.31 -6.90 -5.94
N ALA A 318 -15.64 -6.46 -7.16
CA ALA A 318 -14.94 -5.35 -7.81
C ALA A 318 -15.47 -3.99 -7.36
N ARG A 319 -16.53 -3.96 -6.54
CA ARG A 319 -16.92 -2.76 -5.79
C ARG A 319 -15.90 -2.60 -4.66
N PRO A 320 -15.28 -1.42 -4.48
CA PRO A 320 -14.43 -1.20 -3.33
C PRO A 320 -15.23 -1.50 -2.06
N PRO A 321 -14.63 -2.16 -1.04
CA PRO A 321 -15.32 -2.40 0.21
C PRO A 321 -15.83 -1.07 0.78
N VAL A 322 -17.00 -1.07 1.42
CA VAL A 322 -17.52 0.10 2.14
C VAL A 322 -16.58 0.35 3.31
N LYS A 323 -15.57 1.19 3.09
CA LYS A 323 -14.39 1.21 3.94
C LYS A 323 -14.65 1.91 5.28
N GLY A 324 -15.39 1.33 6.21
CA GLY A 324 -15.49 1.82 7.61
C GLY A 324 -15.91 3.29 7.83
N VAL A 325 -16.36 4.01 6.80
CA VAL A 325 -16.69 5.45 6.83
C VAL A 325 -17.92 5.78 7.67
N THR A 326 -18.69 4.77 8.06
CA THR A 326 -19.84 4.88 8.94
C THR A 326 -19.41 4.70 10.41
N TRP A 327 -19.22 5.83 11.07
CA TRP A 327 -19.00 5.93 12.52
C TRP A 327 -20.29 6.39 13.20
N THR A 328 -20.87 5.54 14.04
CA THR A 328 -21.99 5.90 14.91
C THR A 328 -21.46 6.19 16.31
N LEU A 329 -21.11 7.45 16.54
CA LEU A 329 -20.50 7.87 17.80
C LEU A 329 -21.56 7.95 18.90
N LYS A 330 -21.43 7.12 19.94
CA LYS A 330 -22.09 7.31 21.23
C LYS A 330 -21.34 8.36 22.05
N GLU A 331 -21.98 8.85 23.12
CA GLU A 331 -21.29 9.66 24.12
C GLU A 331 -20.10 8.90 24.73
N ARG A 332 -19.04 9.63 25.06
CA ARG A 332 -17.86 9.09 25.75
C ARG A 332 -18.23 8.58 27.15
N THR A 333 -17.48 7.58 27.63
CA THR A 333 -17.65 7.00 28.97
C THR A 333 -16.36 7.16 29.76
N ALA A 334 -16.45 7.27 31.09
CA ALA A 334 -15.26 7.38 31.93
C ALA A 334 -14.42 6.08 31.85
N GLU A 335 -15.11 4.95 31.80
CA GLU A 335 -14.58 3.60 31.65
C GLU A 335 -13.88 3.40 30.29
N GLY A 336 -14.40 4.02 29.23
CA GLY A 336 -13.75 4.07 27.91
C GLY A 336 -12.49 4.92 27.89
N ASP A 337 -12.56 6.13 28.46
CA ASP A 337 -11.40 7.02 28.57
C ASP A 337 -10.28 6.37 29.43
N GLU A 338 -10.63 5.66 30.51
CA GLU A 338 -9.71 4.88 31.34
C GLU A 338 -9.10 3.68 30.56
N LEU A 339 -9.93 2.92 29.85
CA LEU A 339 -9.50 1.75 29.07
C LEU A 339 -8.46 2.13 28.01
N PHE A 340 -8.79 3.13 27.18
CA PHE A 340 -7.95 3.52 26.04
C PHE A 340 -6.83 4.47 26.44
N GLY A 341 -7.03 5.35 27.43
CA GLY A 341 -6.02 6.32 27.87
C GLY A 341 -5.00 5.77 28.87
N GLU A 342 -5.44 5.01 29.87
CA GLU A 342 -4.55 4.56 30.96
C GLU A 342 -4.16 3.09 30.83
N ARG A 343 -5.14 2.18 30.70
CA ARG A 343 -4.89 0.73 30.72
C ARG A 343 -4.14 0.26 29.48
N LEU A 344 -4.58 0.69 28.29
CA LEU A 344 -3.93 0.33 27.02
C LEU A 344 -2.52 0.91 26.91
N HIS A 345 -2.32 2.16 27.35
CA HIS A 345 -1.00 2.79 27.43
C HIS A 345 -0.08 2.02 28.39
N THR A 346 -0.55 1.72 29.61
CA THR A 346 0.20 0.97 30.63
C THR A 346 0.64 -0.41 30.12
N TRP A 347 -0.24 -1.14 29.43
CA TRP A 347 0.10 -2.40 28.79
C TRP A 347 1.12 -2.24 27.66
N SER A 348 0.96 -1.24 26.78
CA SER A 348 1.89 -0.95 25.68
C SER A 348 3.30 -0.63 26.21
N GLU A 349 3.40 0.21 27.24
CA GLU A 349 4.67 0.55 27.89
C GLU A 349 5.27 -0.60 28.68
N ALA A 350 4.45 -1.44 29.34
CA ALA A 350 4.96 -2.68 29.94
C ALA A 350 5.55 -3.61 28.89
N ARG A 351 4.89 -3.77 27.74
CA ARG A 351 5.34 -4.61 26.62
C ARG A 351 6.63 -4.09 25.99
N LEU A 352 6.71 -2.79 25.67
CA LEU A 352 7.91 -2.17 25.09
C LEU A 352 9.11 -2.26 26.03
N ARG A 353 8.90 -2.06 27.34
CA ARG A 353 9.93 -2.21 28.39
C ARG A 353 10.32 -3.67 28.69
N TRP A 354 9.54 -4.63 28.23
CA TRP A 354 9.83 -6.06 28.29
C TRP A 354 10.61 -6.52 27.06
N ASP A 355 10.16 -6.21 25.84
CA ASP A 355 10.85 -6.51 24.57
C ASP A 355 12.31 -6.02 24.56
N ARG A 356 12.53 -4.74 24.92
CA ARG A 356 13.87 -4.15 25.09
C ARG A 356 14.78 -4.86 26.10
N ARG A 357 14.24 -5.69 27.01
CA ARG A 357 15.00 -6.39 28.07
C ARG A 357 15.13 -7.89 27.89
N VAL A 358 14.16 -8.60 27.29
CA VAL A 358 14.30 -10.04 27.05
C VAL A 358 15.52 -10.32 26.17
N ARG A 359 15.77 -9.43 25.20
CA ARG A 359 16.91 -9.49 24.28
C ARG A 359 18.23 -9.02 24.91
N ALA A 360 18.22 -8.54 26.16
CA ALA A 360 19.41 -8.02 26.86
C ALA A 360 19.88 -8.94 28.00
N ASP A 361 18.96 -9.40 28.87
CA ASP A 361 19.21 -10.53 29.78
C ASP A 361 17.91 -10.99 30.49
N SER A 362 17.74 -12.31 30.63
CA SER A 362 16.60 -13.07 31.20
C SER A 362 15.48 -12.30 31.95
N ALA A 363 14.48 -11.80 31.21
CA ALA A 363 13.47 -10.85 31.71
C ALA A 363 12.15 -11.45 32.27
N ALA A 364 12.20 -12.58 32.98
CA ALA A 364 11.00 -13.27 33.49
C ALA A 364 10.07 -12.38 34.34
N GLY A 365 10.63 -11.56 35.24
CA GLY A 365 9.85 -10.67 36.11
C GLY A 365 9.05 -9.58 35.37
N ARG A 366 9.48 -9.16 34.18
CA ARG A 366 8.73 -8.16 33.38
C ARG A 366 7.60 -8.78 32.56
N LEU A 367 7.71 -10.06 32.18
CA LEU A 367 6.59 -10.78 31.56
C LEU A 367 5.38 -10.86 32.50
N VAL A 368 5.60 -10.93 33.82
CA VAL A 368 4.53 -10.86 34.83
C VAL A 368 3.79 -9.52 34.78
N GLN A 369 4.52 -8.40 34.65
CA GLN A 369 3.93 -7.05 34.52
C GLN A 369 3.10 -6.92 33.24
N VAL A 370 3.61 -7.41 32.09
CA VAL A 370 2.86 -7.43 30.82
C VAL A 370 1.58 -8.25 30.96
N LYS A 371 1.63 -9.43 31.60
CA LYS A 371 0.47 -10.30 31.83
C LYS A 371 -0.57 -9.71 32.79
N SER A 372 -0.15 -8.97 33.83
CA SER A 372 -1.09 -8.27 34.72
C SER A 372 -1.83 -7.17 33.98
N ALA A 373 -1.09 -6.28 33.32
CA ALA A 373 -1.67 -5.18 32.54
C ALA A 373 -2.59 -5.70 31.42
N ALA A 374 -2.23 -6.80 30.77
CA ALA A 374 -3.09 -7.47 29.78
C ALA A 374 -4.42 -7.97 30.40
N ARG A 375 -4.39 -8.55 31.61
CA ARG A 375 -5.60 -9.00 32.32
C ARG A 375 -6.48 -7.83 32.74
N GLU A 376 -5.90 -6.73 33.19
CA GLU A 376 -6.61 -5.52 33.60
C GLU A 376 -7.25 -4.80 32.39
N LEU A 377 -6.54 -4.74 31.27
CA LEU A 377 -7.00 -4.24 29.97
C LEU A 377 -8.18 -5.08 29.43
N THR A 378 -8.01 -6.40 29.35
CA THR A 378 -9.04 -7.31 28.80
C THR A 378 -10.29 -7.40 29.68
N ASN A 379 -10.15 -7.31 31.01
CA ASN A 379 -11.30 -7.28 31.92
C ASN A 379 -12.14 -6.00 31.75
N ALA A 380 -11.51 -4.81 31.63
CA ALA A 380 -12.24 -3.57 31.39
C ALA A 380 -12.85 -3.52 29.99
N ALA A 381 -12.15 -4.02 28.96
CA ALA A 381 -12.69 -4.14 27.61
C ALA A 381 -13.99 -4.95 27.58
N ARG A 382 -14.02 -6.13 28.23
CA ARG A 382 -15.22 -6.96 28.38
C ARG A 382 -16.36 -6.29 29.15
N ALA A 383 -16.06 -5.36 30.06
CA ALA A 383 -17.07 -4.63 30.82
C ALA A 383 -17.76 -3.54 29.98
N LEU A 384 -17.07 -2.99 28.98
CA LEU A 384 -17.65 -2.08 27.99
C LEU A 384 -18.43 -2.82 26.89
N ASP A 385 -17.80 -3.82 26.26
CA ASP A 385 -18.39 -4.61 25.19
C ASP A 385 -17.73 -6.00 25.08
N ALA A 386 -18.52 -7.03 24.79
CA ALA A 386 -18.03 -8.40 24.71
C ALA A 386 -17.07 -8.62 23.54
N GLY A 387 -17.37 -8.06 22.36
CA GLY A 387 -16.54 -8.17 21.16
C GLY A 387 -15.24 -7.38 21.28
N LEU A 388 -15.28 -6.17 21.88
CA LEU A 388 -14.07 -5.43 22.24
C LEU A 388 -13.21 -6.22 23.24
N GLY A 389 -13.85 -6.88 24.20
CA GLY A 389 -13.21 -7.80 25.13
C GLY A 389 -12.48 -8.96 24.46
N GLU A 390 -13.09 -9.58 23.44
CA GLU A 390 -12.47 -10.64 22.64
C GLU A 390 -11.30 -10.12 21.79
N ALA A 391 -11.46 -8.99 21.11
CA ALA A 391 -10.39 -8.37 20.32
C ALA A 391 -9.17 -7.97 21.17
N MET A 392 -9.40 -7.44 22.38
CA MET A 392 -8.30 -7.14 23.32
C MET A 392 -7.61 -8.41 23.85
N VAL A 393 -8.32 -9.55 23.97
CA VAL A 393 -7.70 -10.83 24.33
C VAL A 393 -6.83 -11.36 23.20
N ALA A 394 -7.28 -11.27 21.94
CA ALA A 394 -6.46 -11.59 20.77
C ALA A 394 -5.20 -10.70 20.74
N LEU A 395 -5.37 -9.37 20.80
CA LEU A 395 -4.26 -8.41 20.85
C LEU A 395 -3.24 -8.75 21.94
N THR A 396 -3.68 -8.90 23.18
CA THR A 396 -2.77 -9.06 24.32
C THR A 396 -2.08 -10.42 24.38
N SER A 397 -2.73 -11.48 23.89
CA SER A 397 -2.14 -12.83 23.84
C SER A 397 -1.17 -13.01 22.66
N GLU A 398 -1.52 -12.50 21.49
CA GLU A 398 -0.70 -12.64 20.28
C GLU A 398 0.49 -11.67 20.27
N ALA A 399 0.32 -10.45 20.76
CA ALA A 399 1.41 -9.47 20.81
C ALA A 399 2.52 -9.81 21.81
N GLY A 400 2.34 -10.84 22.65
CA GLY A 400 3.40 -11.41 23.49
C GLY A 400 4.53 -12.10 22.71
N GLN A 401 4.44 -12.22 21.38
CA GLN A 401 5.52 -12.70 20.53
C GLN A 401 6.54 -11.58 20.27
N LEU A 402 7.83 -11.83 20.54
CA LEU A 402 8.91 -10.84 20.37
C LEU A 402 9.17 -10.53 18.89
N ASP A 403 9.05 -11.55 18.04
CA ASP A 403 9.22 -11.43 16.58
C ASP A 403 7.87 -11.28 15.87
N LEU A 404 6.88 -10.69 16.54
CA LEU A 404 5.60 -10.32 15.94
C LEU A 404 5.86 -9.49 14.67
N ALA A 405 5.35 -9.91 13.52
CA ALA A 405 5.48 -9.11 12.32
C ALA A 405 4.63 -7.83 12.41
N GLY A 406 5.09 -6.77 11.73
CA GLY A 406 4.37 -5.50 11.69
C GLY A 406 2.92 -5.66 11.23
N ARG A 407 2.67 -6.47 10.20
CA ARG A 407 1.32 -6.84 9.71
C ARG A 407 0.37 -7.30 10.81
N ARG A 408 0.81 -8.26 11.61
CA ARG A 408 -0.02 -8.85 12.66
C ARG A 408 -0.34 -7.83 13.75
N TRP A 409 0.56 -6.90 14.06
CA TRP A 409 0.26 -5.75 14.92
C TRP A 409 -0.85 -4.87 14.32
N TYR A 410 -0.76 -4.53 13.04
CA TYR A 410 -1.81 -3.76 12.35
C TYR A 410 -3.16 -4.48 12.35
N ARG A 411 -3.21 -5.79 12.05
CA ARG A 411 -4.43 -6.61 12.10
C ARG A 411 -5.09 -6.58 13.49
N LEU A 412 -4.34 -6.84 14.54
CA LEU A 412 -4.87 -6.91 15.92
C LEU A 412 -5.48 -5.57 16.38
N PHE A 413 -4.89 -4.43 15.98
CA PHE A 413 -5.52 -3.13 16.22
C PHE A 413 -6.66 -2.82 15.26
N GLY A 414 -6.64 -3.34 14.03
CA GLY A 414 -7.81 -3.32 13.13
C GLY A 414 -9.03 -3.99 13.76
N GLU A 415 -8.85 -5.16 14.37
CA GLU A 415 -9.89 -5.90 15.08
C GLU A 415 -10.40 -5.13 16.32
N VAL A 416 -9.51 -4.53 17.12
CA VAL A 416 -9.89 -3.66 18.25
C VAL A 416 -10.67 -2.43 17.79
N ASN A 417 -10.24 -1.77 16.71
CA ASN A 417 -10.90 -0.60 16.15
C ASN A 417 -12.27 -0.93 15.55
N GLU A 418 -12.38 -2.05 14.85
CA GLU A 418 -13.66 -2.52 14.29
C GLU A 418 -14.63 -2.93 15.39
N ALA A 419 -14.17 -3.61 16.46
CA ALA A 419 -15.00 -3.90 17.62
C ALA A 419 -15.45 -2.62 18.35
N SER A 420 -14.56 -1.64 18.54
CA SER A 420 -14.89 -0.31 19.08
C SER A 420 -15.98 0.37 18.23
N ARG A 421 -15.82 0.36 16.90
CA ARG A 421 -16.77 0.94 15.93
C ARG A 421 -18.12 0.23 15.93
N GLN A 422 -18.14 -1.11 15.99
CA GLN A 422 -19.38 -1.92 16.07
C GLN A 422 -20.13 -1.70 17.39
N ALA A 423 -19.40 -1.55 18.49
CA ALA A 423 -19.96 -1.17 19.78
C ALA A 423 -20.43 0.31 19.82
N GLY A 424 -20.15 1.10 18.78
CA GLY A 424 -20.48 2.52 18.68
C GLY A 424 -19.65 3.41 19.62
N LEU A 425 -18.50 2.92 20.09
CA LEU A 425 -17.64 3.63 21.03
C LEU A 425 -16.80 4.70 20.29
N PRO A 426 -16.62 5.90 20.86
CA PRO A 426 -15.90 6.99 20.21
C PRO A 426 -14.37 6.87 20.38
N TYR A 427 -13.80 5.67 20.16
CA TYR A 427 -12.36 5.43 20.35
C TYR A 427 -11.71 4.80 19.13
N TYR A 428 -10.53 5.32 18.80
CA TYR A 428 -9.65 4.83 17.77
C TYR A 428 -8.25 4.60 18.33
N VAL A 429 -7.55 3.58 17.86
CA VAL A 429 -6.15 3.32 18.22
C VAL A 429 -5.33 3.20 16.94
N ASP A 430 -4.31 4.07 16.81
CA ASP A 430 -3.35 4.04 15.72
C ASP A 430 -2.14 3.15 16.08
N PRO A 431 -2.02 1.93 15.50
CA PRO A 431 -0.82 1.13 15.62
C PRO A 431 0.35 1.78 14.87
N THR A 432 1.50 1.93 15.52
CA THR A 432 2.75 2.36 14.88
C THR A 432 3.83 1.30 15.08
N VAL A 433 4.54 0.96 14.00
CA VAL A 433 5.72 0.08 14.03
C VAL A 433 6.92 0.88 13.57
N ARG A 434 7.94 0.99 14.42
CA ARG A 434 9.24 1.59 14.10
C ARG A 434 10.24 0.48 13.86
N VAL A 435 10.77 0.41 12.64
CA VAL A 435 11.81 -0.55 12.26
C VAL A 435 13.17 0.12 12.39
N TYR A 436 14.13 -0.59 12.99
CA TYR A 436 15.50 -0.15 13.19
C TYR A 436 16.44 -1.24 12.70
N GLN A 437 17.43 -0.89 11.88
CA GLN A 437 18.52 -1.81 11.57
C GLN A 437 19.52 -1.79 12.72
N THR A 438 19.95 -2.97 13.16
CA THR A 438 20.98 -3.17 14.20
C THR A 438 21.96 -4.24 13.74
N GLU A 439 23.06 -4.43 14.47
CA GLU A 439 24.06 -5.47 14.19
C GLU A 439 23.47 -6.89 14.20
N GLU A 440 22.41 -7.12 14.99
CA GLU A 440 21.63 -8.37 15.04
C GLU A 440 20.55 -8.48 13.94
N GLY A 441 20.47 -7.50 13.03
CA GLY A 441 19.42 -7.39 12.02
C GLY A 441 18.29 -6.42 12.39
N LEU A 442 17.11 -6.62 11.81
CA LEU A 442 15.96 -5.72 11.93
C LEU A 442 15.24 -5.87 13.26
N ARG A 443 15.27 -4.81 14.08
CA ARG A 443 14.44 -4.70 15.29
C ARG A 443 13.16 -3.92 14.98
N ARG A 444 12.04 -4.31 15.60
CA ARG A 444 10.74 -3.67 15.44
C ARG A 444 10.22 -3.26 16.82
N HIS A 445 10.05 -1.96 17.04
CA HIS A 445 9.34 -1.45 18.22
C HIS A 445 7.90 -1.14 17.83
N PHE A 446 6.95 -1.57 18.66
CA PHE A 446 5.53 -1.40 18.39
C PHE A 446 4.93 -0.47 19.44
N HIS A 447 4.14 0.47 18.97
CA HIS A 447 3.46 1.48 19.76
C HIS A 447 1.97 1.47 19.41
N ALA A 448 1.14 1.81 20.38
CA ALA A 448 -0.28 2.07 20.21
C ALA A 448 -0.54 3.52 20.64
N HIS A 449 -1.18 4.31 19.77
CA HIS A 449 -1.58 5.68 20.09
C HIS A 449 -3.10 5.74 20.16
N SER A 450 -3.64 5.94 21.36
CA SER A 450 -5.07 6.00 21.61
C SER A 450 -5.62 7.39 21.33
N TYR A 451 -6.82 7.42 20.76
CA TYR A 451 -7.53 8.63 20.38
C TYR A 451 -9.01 8.52 20.75
N ARG A 452 -9.59 9.59 21.31
CA ARG A 452 -11.04 9.78 21.40
C ARG A 452 -11.51 10.54 20.16
N ILE A 453 -12.55 10.04 19.51
CA ILE A 453 -13.18 10.66 18.34
C ILE A 453 -14.21 11.67 18.84
N GLU A 454 -13.92 12.95 18.73
CA GLU A 454 -14.84 14.03 19.09
C GLU A 454 -15.87 14.28 17.99
N LYS A 455 -15.51 14.05 16.71
CA LYS A 455 -16.39 14.24 15.55
C LYS A 455 -15.97 13.34 14.40
N ALA A 456 -16.96 12.83 13.66
CA ALA A 456 -16.74 12.17 12.37
C ALA A 456 -17.49 12.93 11.28
N ARG A 457 -16.80 13.35 10.22
CA ARG A 457 -17.40 13.92 9.01
C ARG A 457 -17.30 12.92 7.86
N ARG A 458 -18.32 12.84 7.02
CA ARG A 458 -18.33 11.98 5.82
C ARG A 458 -18.25 12.83 4.57
N PHE A 459 -17.59 12.30 3.54
CA PHE A 459 -17.36 12.98 2.28
C PHE A 459 -17.56 12.04 1.11
N THR A 460 -17.92 12.59 -0.03
CA THR A 460 -17.92 11.92 -1.33
C THR A 460 -16.97 12.61 -2.28
N MET A 461 -16.13 11.84 -2.96
CA MET A 461 -15.23 12.32 -4.00
C MET A 461 -15.37 11.41 -5.23
N GLY A 462 -16.07 11.91 -6.25
CA GLY A 462 -16.49 11.13 -7.41
C GLY A 462 -17.42 9.97 -7.06
N ARG A 463 -16.87 8.77 -6.88
CA ARG A 463 -17.59 7.54 -6.48
C ARG A 463 -17.09 6.93 -5.17
N GLN A 464 -16.11 7.54 -4.53
CA GLN A 464 -15.55 7.08 -3.27
C GLN A 464 -16.24 7.81 -2.11
N GLU A 465 -16.63 7.05 -1.08
CA GLU A 465 -16.92 7.63 0.23
C GLU A 465 -15.64 7.66 1.06
N LEU A 466 -15.42 8.76 1.75
CA LEU A 466 -14.31 9.00 2.68
C LEU A 466 -14.87 9.52 4.00
N ALA A 467 -14.06 9.50 5.05
CA ALA A 467 -14.38 10.18 6.30
C ALA A 467 -13.17 10.96 6.84
N ALA A 468 -13.42 11.90 7.74
CA ALA A 468 -12.40 12.50 8.59
C ALA A 468 -12.85 12.37 10.04
N LEU A 469 -11.94 11.91 10.91
CA LEU A 469 -12.17 11.81 12.35
C LEU A 469 -11.38 12.93 13.04
N HIS A 470 -12.09 13.82 13.72
CA HIS A 470 -11.48 14.84 14.58
C HIS A 470 -11.26 14.18 15.93
N VAL A 471 -10.00 14.11 16.35
CA VAL A 471 -9.57 13.28 17.47
C VAL A 471 -8.78 14.07 18.50
N ARG A 472 -8.90 13.64 19.76
CA ARG A 472 -8.01 14.01 20.86
C ARG A 472 -7.21 12.80 21.31
N GLN A 473 -5.93 12.98 21.61
CA GLN A 473 -5.06 11.95 22.13
C GLN A 473 -5.50 11.55 23.55
N LEU A 474 -5.47 10.25 23.84
CA LEU A 474 -5.64 9.72 25.20
C LEU A 474 -4.30 9.17 25.73
N GLY A 475 -4.09 9.33 27.03
CA GLY A 475 -2.84 8.93 27.71
C GLY A 475 -1.77 10.03 27.70
N HIS A 476 -0.50 9.65 27.87
CA HIS A 476 0.60 10.62 27.87
C HIS A 476 0.82 11.24 26.48
N ARG A 477 1.05 12.56 26.46
CA ARG A 477 1.31 13.34 25.23
C ARG A 477 2.56 12.81 24.51
N ARG A 478 2.54 12.88 23.18
CA ARG A 478 3.53 12.23 22.32
C ARG A 478 4.79 13.08 22.16
N ASP A 479 5.80 12.84 23.01
CA ASP A 479 7.12 13.47 22.86
C ASP A 479 7.67 13.27 21.43
N GLY A 480 7.91 14.39 20.73
CA GLY A 480 8.60 14.43 19.43
C GLY A 480 7.80 14.03 18.19
N HIS A 481 6.46 13.94 18.25
CA HIS A 481 5.64 13.69 17.04
C HIS A 481 4.37 14.53 16.99
N ALA A 482 4.53 15.85 17.10
CA ALA A 482 3.49 16.81 16.75
C ALA A 482 3.10 16.64 15.27
N ARG A 483 1.83 16.35 15.01
CA ARG A 483 1.23 16.27 13.68
C ARG A 483 -0.20 16.76 13.77
N LEU A 484 -0.52 17.82 13.04
CA LEU A 484 -1.87 18.41 13.00
C LEU A 484 -2.92 17.42 12.49
N GLY A 485 -2.52 16.55 11.57
CA GLY A 485 -3.28 15.42 11.07
C GLY A 485 -2.36 14.30 10.63
N PHE A 486 -2.96 13.16 10.28
CA PHE A 486 -2.32 12.17 9.42
C PHE A 486 -3.36 11.25 8.79
N SER A 487 -2.93 10.61 7.73
CA SER A 487 -3.67 9.62 6.96
C SER A 487 -2.76 8.42 6.71
N ARG A 488 -3.36 7.28 6.39
CA ARG A 488 -2.64 6.08 5.96
C ARG A 488 -3.42 5.43 4.84
N ASP A 489 -2.73 4.93 3.82
CA ASP A 489 -3.35 4.30 2.64
C ASP A 489 -4.30 3.13 2.98
N LEU A 490 -4.07 2.49 4.13
CA LEU A 490 -4.86 1.40 4.69
C LEU A 490 -6.08 1.88 5.50
N GLN A 491 -6.01 3.08 6.07
CA GLN A 491 -7.11 3.68 6.83
C GLN A 491 -8.06 4.37 5.85
N PRO A 492 -9.37 4.25 5.98
CA PRO A 492 -10.31 4.85 5.04
C PRO A 492 -10.79 6.25 5.43
N PHE A 493 -10.06 6.87 6.34
CA PHE A 493 -10.35 8.18 6.88
C PHE A 493 -9.05 8.97 7.09
N ALA A 494 -9.20 10.28 7.07
CA ALA A 494 -8.22 11.20 7.64
C ALA A 494 -8.36 11.25 9.17
N LEU A 495 -7.26 11.46 9.88
CA LEU A 495 -7.26 11.84 11.28
C LEU A 495 -6.82 13.29 11.42
N VAL A 496 -7.57 14.09 12.18
CA VAL A 496 -7.29 15.50 12.45
C VAL A 496 -7.14 15.64 13.97
N VAL A 497 -5.93 15.94 14.43
CA VAL A 497 -5.53 15.86 15.85
C VAL A 497 -5.69 17.22 16.53
N LEU A 498 -6.81 17.38 17.25
CA LEU A 498 -7.22 18.65 17.84
C LEU A 498 -6.23 19.17 18.89
N ASP A 499 -5.62 18.28 19.68
CA ASP A 499 -4.65 18.65 20.73
C ASP A 499 -3.31 19.17 20.17
N GLU A 500 -3.05 18.96 18.87
CA GLU A 500 -1.90 19.52 18.16
C GLU A 500 -2.29 20.79 17.38
N LEU A 501 -3.55 20.90 16.93
CA LEU A 501 -4.10 22.11 16.29
C LEU A 501 -4.30 23.28 17.26
N GLU A 502 -4.68 23.03 18.51
CA GLU A 502 -4.90 24.09 19.51
C GLU A 502 -3.61 24.85 19.89
N PRO A 503 -2.49 24.20 20.24
CA PRO A 503 -1.20 24.89 20.42
C PRO A 503 -0.71 25.53 19.13
N HIS A 504 -0.91 24.89 17.98
CA HIS A 504 -0.45 25.43 16.70
C HIS A 504 -1.22 26.70 16.30
N ARG A 505 -2.52 26.79 16.62
CA ARG A 505 -3.29 28.04 16.55
C ARG A 505 -2.63 29.13 17.38
N ASP A 506 -2.25 28.82 18.62
CA ASP A 506 -1.65 29.80 19.54
C ASP A 506 -0.27 30.28 19.03
N GLU A 507 0.55 29.37 18.50
CA GLU A 507 1.80 29.71 17.77
C GLU A 507 1.52 30.63 16.57
N VAL A 508 0.53 30.28 15.74
CA VAL A 508 0.13 31.06 14.55
C VAL A 508 -0.37 32.45 14.94
N VAL A 509 -1.12 32.59 16.03
CA VAL A 509 -1.58 33.87 16.57
C VAL A 509 -0.40 34.71 17.08
N ALA A 510 0.55 34.11 17.78
CA ALA A 510 1.76 34.79 18.24
C ALA A 510 2.62 35.30 17.06
N MET A 511 2.89 34.43 16.09
CA MET A 511 3.63 34.79 14.86
C MET A 511 2.91 35.86 14.03
N ALA A 512 1.57 35.82 13.97
CA ALA A 512 0.73 36.84 13.34
C ALA A 512 0.81 38.19 14.07
N ALA A 513 0.84 38.20 15.40
CA ALA A 513 0.92 39.43 16.20
C ALA A 513 2.27 40.15 16.05
N GLU A 514 3.36 39.41 15.84
CA GLU A 514 4.68 39.96 15.54
C GLU A 514 4.90 40.31 14.05
N GLU A 515 4.01 39.86 13.16
CA GLU A 515 4.17 39.85 11.70
C GLU A 515 5.48 39.14 11.24
N VAL A 516 5.86 38.03 11.89
CA VAL A 516 7.09 37.25 11.62
C VAL A 516 6.81 35.74 11.51
N CYS A 517 7.29 35.10 10.44
CA CYS A 517 7.18 33.64 10.24
C CYS A 517 8.34 32.82 10.87
N LEU A 518 8.76 33.11 12.10
CA LEU A 518 9.81 32.37 12.83
C LEU A 518 9.25 31.87 14.17
N LEU A 519 9.67 30.69 14.61
CA LEU A 519 9.35 30.21 15.96
C LEU A 519 10.36 30.79 16.97
N ASP A 520 9.93 31.01 18.22
CA ASP A 520 10.79 31.60 19.26
C ASP A 520 12.08 30.80 19.50
N GLY A 521 12.02 29.47 19.40
CA GLY A 521 13.19 28.59 19.50
C GLY A 521 14.24 28.79 18.40
N GLU A 522 13.89 29.44 17.28
CA GLU A 522 14.82 29.78 16.20
C GLU A 522 15.40 31.21 16.33
N LYS A 523 14.84 32.05 17.21
CA LYS A 523 15.32 33.44 17.41
C LYS A 523 16.69 33.49 18.11
N GLU A 524 17.03 32.49 18.93
CA GLU A 524 18.26 32.47 19.72
C GLU A 524 19.37 31.58 19.14
N GLY A 525 19.82 31.95 17.93
CA GLY A 525 21.24 31.86 17.57
C GLY A 525 22.12 32.91 18.28
N SER A 526 21.62 33.49 19.38
CA SER A 526 22.30 34.51 20.17
C SER A 526 23.39 33.86 21.02
N ALA A 527 24.64 34.28 20.81
CA ALA A 527 25.80 33.65 21.41
C ALA A 527 25.79 33.73 22.95
N VAL A 528 25.34 32.65 23.60
CA VAL A 528 25.69 32.38 25.00
C VAL A 528 27.20 32.14 25.05
N PRO A 529 28.00 32.96 25.77
CA PRO A 529 29.43 32.74 25.85
C PRO A 529 29.71 31.42 26.58
N ARG A 530 30.31 30.43 25.89
CA ARG A 530 30.81 29.21 26.54
C ARG A 530 31.81 29.61 27.63
N LYS A 531 31.41 29.44 28.89
CA LYS A 531 32.16 29.91 30.05
C LYS A 531 33.25 28.90 30.43
N GLY A 532 34.37 28.99 29.72
CA GLY A 532 35.71 28.57 30.17
C GLY A 532 35.92 27.06 30.39
N ASP A 533 36.74 26.47 29.53
CA ASP A 533 37.34 25.15 29.79
C ASP A 533 38.19 25.16 31.07
N GLY A 534 37.97 24.14 31.91
CA GLY A 534 38.83 23.80 33.04
C GLY A 534 39.16 22.31 32.99
N PRO A 535 40.44 21.91 32.96
CA PRO A 535 40.82 20.50 32.81
C PRO A 535 40.86 19.78 34.16
N GLY A 536 40.36 18.54 34.23
CA GLY A 536 40.66 17.66 35.38
C GLY A 536 39.75 16.47 35.61
N SER A 537 40.18 15.30 35.12
CA SER A 537 40.18 13.99 35.80
C SER A 537 38.95 13.47 36.57
N GLY A 538 38.62 12.18 36.38
CA GLY A 538 38.06 11.37 37.47
C GLY A 538 37.22 10.16 37.05
N SER A 539 37.85 9.01 36.82
CA SER A 539 37.17 7.70 36.85
C SER A 539 36.73 7.34 38.28
N GLY A 540 35.55 6.73 38.46
CA GLY A 540 35.10 6.27 39.77
C GLY A 540 33.82 5.43 39.71
N ASP A 541 33.96 4.14 40.05
CA ASP A 541 32.86 3.18 40.20
C ASP A 541 32.01 3.39 41.48
N SER A 542 30.90 2.65 41.52
CA SER A 542 30.27 2.06 42.73
C SER A 542 29.32 2.89 43.63
N ALA A 543 28.06 2.45 43.59
CA ALA A 543 27.24 1.94 44.71
C ALA A 543 26.83 2.81 45.94
N SER A 544 25.51 2.74 46.21
CA SER A 544 24.82 2.67 47.53
C SER A 544 25.12 3.68 48.65
N ASP A 545 24.14 4.53 48.99
CA ASP A 545 23.22 4.38 50.14
C ASP A 545 22.21 5.56 50.18
N ALA A 546 20.90 5.36 50.42
CA ALA A 546 20.20 5.32 51.72
C ALA A 546 20.44 6.56 52.62
N GLY A 547 19.44 7.28 53.14
CA GLY A 547 17.97 7.19 53.01
C GLY A 547 17.27 8.12 54.04
N ALA A 548 15.93 8.24 53.99
CA ALA A 548 15.05 8.75 55.07
C ALA A 548 13.58 8.51 54.64
N ALA A 549 12.79 7.62 55.25
CA ALA A 549 12.21 7.61 56.61
C ALA A 549 10.76 8.16 56.63
N GLY A 550 9.81 7.30 57.03
CA GLY A 550 8.36 7.59 57.00
C GLY A 550 7.53 6.34 57.32
N ASP A 551 7.63 5.85 58.56
CA ASP A 551 7.01 4.62 59.06
C ASP A 551 5.80 4.92 59.97
N VAL A 552 4.62 4.35 59.68
CA VAL A 552 3.56 3.94 60.65
C VAL A 552 2.60 2.94 59.97
N GLY A 553 2.25 1.82 60.62
CA GLY A 553 0.95 1.14 60.37
C GLY A 553 0.94 -0.39 60.45
N MET A 554 0.73 -0.94 61.65
CA MET A 554 0.85 -2.38 61.93
C MET A 554 -0.41 -3.24 61.65
N ALA A 555 -0.16 -4.52 61.34
CA ALA A 555 -0.91 -5.72 61.72
C ALA A 555 -2.22 -6.14 60.98
N GLY A 556 -2.23 -7.42 60.56
CA GLY A 556 -3.40 -8.15 60.05
C GLY A 556 -3.03 -9.52 59.47
N ALA A 557 -2.84 -10.53 60.34
CA ALA A 557 -2.45 -11.88 59.91
C ALA A 557 -3.66 -12.74 59.48
N GLY A 558 -3.50 -13.54 58.43
CA GLY A 558 -4.43 -14.57 57.99
C GLY A 558 -3.70 -15.59 57.11
N ALA A 559 -3.80 -16.87 57.47
CA ALA A 559 -3.07 -17.98 56.84
C ALA A 559 -4.02 -19.02 56.23
N ALA A 560 -3.44 -19.95 55.45
CA ALA A 560 -4.10 -21.01 54.67
C ALA A 560 -4.84 -20.51 53.41
N ASP A 561 -4.97 -21.29 52.32
CA ASP A 561 -4.63 -22.71 52.16
C ASP A 561 -4.06 -23.06 50.76
N ALA A 562 -3.54 -24.27 50.59
CA ALA A 562 -2.83 -24.73 49.40
C ALA A 562 -3.71 -25.50 48.41
N SER A 563 -3.40 -25.41 47.10
CA SER A 563 -3.69 -26.48 46.14
C SER A 563 -2.74 -26.46 44.94
N ALA A 564 -2.25 -27.66 44.61
CA ALA A 564 -1.41 -28.06 43.46
C ALA A 564 -1.72 -27.31 42.15
N VAL A 565 -0.75 -26.91 41.30
CA VAL A 565 0.36 -27.67 40.70
C VAL A 565 -0.11 -28.91 39.94
N ASP A 566 -0.29 -28.78 38.63
CA ASP A 566 -0.11 -29.90 37.72
C ASP A 566 0.80 -29.45 36.56
N ALA A 567 1.73 -30.32 36.17
CA ALA A 567 2.86 -29.99 35.30
C ALA A 567 3.10 -31.12 34.29
N GLY A 568 2.78 -30.86 33.02
CA GLY A 568 3.04 -31.76 31.90
C GLY A 568 4.16 -31.24 31.00
N ALA A 569 5.35 -31.84 31.09
CA ALA A 569 6.33 -31.88 29.99
C ALA A 569 5.92 -32.96 28.97
N ALA A 570 6.51 -33.16 27.78
CA ALA A 570 7.57 -32.48 27.04
C ALA A 570 7.10 -32.33 25.55
N ASP A 571 7.83 -32.44 24.43
CA ASP A 571 9.23 -32.74 24.09
C ASP A 571 9.53 -32.29 22.63
N ALA A 572 10.74 -32.56 22.14
CA ALA A 572 11.19 -32.60 20.73
C ALA A 572 11.33 -31.25 19.96
N ALA A 573 12.37 -31.05 19.15
CA ALA A 573 13.67 -31.75 19.05
C ALA A 573 14.70 -30.82 18.39
N ALA A 574 15.96 -30.90 18.84
CA ALA A 574 17.08 -30.26 18.15
C ALA A 574 17.54 -31.13 16.97
N ALA A 575 17.88 -30.49 15.85
CA ALA A 575 18.57 -31.12 14.72
C ALA A 575 19.78 -30.26 14.33
N ASP A 576 20.96 -30.79 14.63
CA ASP A 576 22.27 -30.23 14.31
C ASP A 576 22.65 -30.52 12.85
N ALA A 577 23.24 -29.55 12.16
CA ALA A 577 23.82 -29.69 10.83
C ALA A 577 24.81 -28.53 10.57
N GLY A 578 26.11 -28.80 10.70
CA GLY A 578 27.17 -27.82 10.43
C GLY A 578 27.67 -27.78 8.98
N MET A 579 28.67 -26.91 8.77
CA MET A 579 29.38 -26.59 7.51
C MET A 579 28.54 -25.81 6.46
N ALA A 580 29.11 -24.87 5.69
CA ALA A 580 30.52 -24.54 5.50
C ALA A 580 30.79 -23.02 5.52
N ASP A 581 31.99 -22.65 5.95
CA ASP A 581 32.57 -21.32 5.84
C ASP A 581 32.90 -21.00 4.37
N ALA A 582 32.49 -19.81 3.91
CA ALA A 582 32.79 -19.26 2.60
C ALA A 582 32.74 -17.73 2.65
N GLY A 583 33.80 -17.12 3.18
CA GLY A 583 33.93 -15.68 3.25
C GLY A 583 33.82 -14.99 1.88
N ALA A 584 32.81 -14.13 1.75
CA ALA A 584 32.70 -13.14 0.69
C ALA A 584 32.40 -11.77 1.33
N THR A 585 33.43 -10.93 1.42
CA THR A 585 33.29 -9.54 1.87
C THR A 585 32.52 -8.76 0.81
N SER A 586 31.22 -8.55 1.05
CA SER A 586 30.37 -7.67 0.25
C SER A 586 30.13 -6.39 1.03
N GLU A 587 30.60 -5.26 0.49
CA GLU A 587 30.35 -3.93 1.03
C GLU A 587 28.85 -3.62 0.89
N ALA A 588 28.11 -3.70 2.01
CA ALA A 588 26.70 -3.33 2.04
C ALA A 588 26.58 -1.81 2.13
N GLU A 589 26.07 -1.17 1.07
CA GLU A 589 25.70 0.24 1.09
C GLU A 589 24.54 0.47 2.08
N THR A 590 24.88 0.83 3.32
CA THR A 590 23.90 1.32 4.28
C THR A 590 23.36 2.67 3.81
N SER A 591 22.08 2.70 3.42
CA SER A 591 21.31 3.96 3.37
C SER A 591 20.88 4.44 4.77
N GLY A 592 21.73 4.19 5.77
CA GLY A 592 21.80 5.09 6.90
C GLY A 592 22.35 6.41 6.37
N ALA A 593 21.54 7.47 6.39
CA ALA A 593 22.15 8.79 6.47
C ALA A 593 23.06 8.75 7.71
N PRO A 594 24.37 9.04 7.59
CA PRO A 594 25.22 9.06 8.77
C PRO A 594 24.61 10.04 9.77
N GLU A 595 24.69 9.73 11.06
CA GLU A 595 24.57 10.78 12.07
C GLU A 595 25.55 11.87 11.65
N ALA A 596 25.02 13.01 11.25
CA ALA A 596 25.86 14.09 10.78
C ALA A 596 26.82 14.45 11.93
N PRO A 597 28.11 14.73 11.66
CA PRO A 597 28.95 15.33 12.68
C PRO A 597 28.21 16.54 13.23
N GLU A 598 28.10 16.65 14.56
CA GLU A 598 27.33 17.70 15.23
C GLU A 598 27.63 19.04 14.56
N ASP A 599 26.59 19.74 14.07
CA ASP A 599 26.72 20.90 13.18
C ASP A 599 27.57 21.99 13.87
N GLU A 600 28.90 21.99 13.64
CA GLU A 600 29.71 23.18 13.74
C GLU A 600 29.12 24.17 12.73
N ALA A 601 28.37 25.13 13.26
CA ALA A 601 27.58 26.09 12.49
C ALA A 601 28.50 26.94 11.59
N MET A 602 28.84 26.41 10.41
CA MET A 602 29.61 27.13 9.41
C MET A 602 28.90 28.46 9.12
N PRO A 603 29.58 29.60 9.31
CA PRO A 603 28.94 30.90 9.12
C PRO A 603 28.47 31.02 7.68
N LEU A 604 27.19 31.33 7.50
CA LEU A 604 26.59 31.50 6.19
C LEU A 604 27.35 32.61 5.42
N PRO A 605 27.70 32.41 4.14
CA PRO A 605 28.27 33.47 3.33
C PRO A 605 27.22 34.60 3.21
N GLY A 606 27.54 35.75 3.82
CA GLY A 606 26.57 36.76 4.29
C GLY A 606 25.83 37.61 3.25
N GLY A 607 25.34 37.01 2.16
CA GLY A 607 24.41 37.61 1.21
C GLY A 607 22.95 37.16 1.39
N ASP A 608 22.73 35.90 1.78
CA ASP A 608 21.40 35.25 1.77
C ASP A 608 20.45 35.73 2.89
N ASP A 609 21.01 36.09 4.05
CA ASP A 609 20.24 36.42 5.26
C ASP A 609 19.29 37.61 5.08
N GLY A 610 19.65 38.59 4.23
CA GLY A 610 18.82 39.77 3.97
C GLY A 610 17.58 39.42 3.16
N GLU A 611 17.75 38.58 2.12
CA GLU A 611 16.64 38.11 1.29
C GLU A 611 15.74 37.13 2.06
N ARG A 612 16.34 36.28 2.90
CA ARG A 612 15.61 35.36 3.79
C ARG A 612 14.74 36.11 4.79
N ARG A 613 15.29 37.11 5.48
CA ARG A 613 14.52 38.00 6.38
C ARG A 613 13.37 38.70 5.64
N ARG A 614 13.61 39.17 4.41
CA ARG A 614 12.56 39.76 3.58
C ARG A 614 11.44 38.76 3.27
N GLY A 615 11.78 37.54 2.84
CA GLY A 615 10.79 36.48 2.58
C GLY A 615 9.97 36.12 3.83
N LEU A 616 10.63 36.03 4.99
CA LEU A 616 9.97 35.73 6.27
C LEU A 616 9.08 36.87 6.78
N ALA A 617 9.42 38.12 6.49
CA ALA A 617 8.56 39.28 6.78
C ALA A 617 7.33 39.33 5.86
N VAL A 618 7.47 39.01 4.57
CA VAL A 618 6.32 38.87 3.65
C VAL A 618 5.39 37.74 4.13
N CYS A 619 5.96 36.60 4.51
CA CYS A 619 5.22 35.48 5.11
C CYS A 619 4.49 35.90 6.40
N GLY A 620 5.16 36.62 7.31
CA GLY A 620 4.57 37.06 8.58
C GLY A 620 3.41 38.04 8.37
N ALA A 621 3.55 38.99 7.44
CA ALA A 621 2.46 39.89 7.05
C ALA A 621 1.26 39.15 6.43
N MET A 622 1.50 38.08 5.66
CA MET A 622 0.44 37.19 5.13
C MET A 622 -0.27 36.42 6.24
N LEU A 623 0.48 35.92 7.21
CA LEU A 623 -0.07 35.20 8.36
C LEU A 623 -0.95 36.14 9.21
N ALA A 624 -0.47 37.35 9.47
CA ALA A 624 -1.23 38.40 10.14
C ALA A 624 -2.52 38.76 9.38
N GLU A 625 -2.49 38.82 8.05
CA GLU A 625 -3.69 39.00 7.22
C GLU A 625 -4.64 37.79 7.33
N ALA A 626 -4.14 36.56 7.27
CA ALA A 626 -4.95 35.34 7.38
C ALA A 626 -5.66 35.22 8.75
N VAL A 627 -4.97 35.54 9.85
CA VAL A 627 -5.54 35.56 11.20
C VAL A 627 -6.59 36.66 11.35
N ARG A 628 -6.33 37.88 10.84
CA ARG A 628 -7.32 38.96 10.81
C ARG A 628 -8.57 38.59 10.00
N ASN A 629 -8.38 37.97 8.83
CA ASN A 629 -9.48 37.56 7.94
C ASN A 629 -10.31 36.40 8.50
N ALA A 630 -9.72 35.53 9.34
CA ALA A 630 -10.49 34.50 10.05
C ALA A 630 -11.51 35.12 11.02
N GLY A 631 -11.19 36.26 11.65
CA GLY A 631 -12.10 36.96 12.57
C GLY A 631 -11.95 36.57 14.04
N GLY A 632 -10.83 35.95 14.42
CA GLY A 632 -10.50 35.59 15.81
C GLY A 632 -9.88 34.19 15.93
N GLU A 633 -9.51 33.82 17.15
CA GLU A 633 -8.85 32.55 17.47
C GLU A 633 -9.73 31.32 17.18
N GLU A 634 -11.01 31.36 17.56
CA GLU A 634 -11.95 30.26 17.31
C GLU A 634 -12.25 30.06 15.81
N PRO A 635 -12.59 31.09 15.01
CA PRO A 635 -12.65 30.96 13.55
C PRO A 635 -11.34 30.49 12.90
N LEU A 636 -10.19 30.91 13.42
CA LEU A 636 -8.89 30.45 12.95
C LEU A 636 -8.68 28.95 13.23
N LEU A 637 -9.07 28.46 14.41
CA LEU A 637 -9.03 27.03 14.73
C LEU A 637 -9.90 26.21 13.77
N VAL A 638 -11.10 26.71 13.45
CA VAL A 638 -11.97 26.10 12.44
C VAL A 638 -11.27 26.07 11.07
N ALA A 639 -10.68 27.18 10.63
CA ALA A 639 -9.98 27.25 9.35
C ALA A 639 -8.76 26.31 9.28
N LEU A 640 -7.96 26.22 10.34
CA LEU A 640 -6.84 25.27 10.46
C LEU A 640 -7.32 23.81 10.45
N THR A 641 -8.42 23.53 11.15
CA THR A 641 -9.05 22.19 11.18
C THR A 641 -9.55 21.78 9.79
N GLU A 642 -10.22 22.68 9.05
CA GLU A 642 -10.72 22.39 7.71
C GLU A 642 -9.60 22.33 6.65
N ALA A 643 -8.53 23.11 6.80
CA ALA A 643 -7.32 23.01 5.97
C ALA A 643 -6.64 21.64 6.17
N THR A 644 -6.38 21.25 7.42
CA THR A 644 -5.78 19.95 7.78
C THR A 644 -6.66 18.78 7.34
N GLU A 645 -7.97 18.88 7.52
CA GLU A 645 -8.93 17.89 7.01
C GLU A 645 -8.83 17.75 5.49
N ARG A 646 -8.79 18.86 4.74
CA ARG A 646 -8.69 18.83 3.28
C ARG A 646 -7.36 18.24 2.81
N HIS A 647 -6.27 18.52 3.52
CA HIS A 647 -4.93 17.97 3.30
C HIS A 647 -4.93 16.44 3.45
N GLU A 648 -5.37 15.95 4.61
CA GLU A 648 -5.34 14.52 4.93
C GLU A 648 -6.34 13.70 4.11
N LEU A 649 -7.47 14.29 3.72
CA LEU A 649 -8.38 13.67 2.75
C LEU A 649 -7.74 13.57 1.36
N GLN A 650 -6.86 14.48 0.96
CA GLN A 650 -6.18 14.38 -0.35
C GLN A 650 -5.23 13.18 -0.38
N HIS A 651 -4.46 12.95 0.68
CA HIS A 651 -3.58 11.77 0.78
C HIS A 651 -4.35 10.46 0.61
N GLN A 652 -5.60 10.39 1.09
CA GLN A 652 -6.48 9.22 0.92
C GLN A 652 -7.01 9.03 -0.52
N VAL A 653 -7.13 10.11 -1.27
CA VAL A 653 -7.59 10.12 -2.67
C VAL A 653 -6.45 9.73 -3.60
N ASP A 654 -5.29 10.35 -3.37
CA ASP A 654 -4.05 10.11 -4.12
C ASP A 654 -3.60 8.66 -3.96
N GLY A 655 -3.67 8.16 -2.72
CA GLY A 655 -3.21 6.83 -2.32
C GLY A 655 -1.73 6.58 -2.69
N PRO A 656 -1.31 5.31 -2.78
CA PRO A 656 0.05 4.93 -3.14
C PRO A 656 0.33 5.05 -4.66
N HIS A 657 -0.64 5.50 -5.47
CA HIS A 657 -0.57 5.38 -6.94
C HIS A 657 -0.65 6.71 -7.70
N LEU A 658 -0.63 7.86 -7.01
CA LEU A 658 -0.57 9.18 -7.64
C LEU A 658 0.66 9.28 -8.55
N PRO A 659 0.50 9.47 -9.88
CA PRO A 659 1.63 9.52 -10.80
C PRO A 659 2.62 10.62 -10.42
N VAL A 660 3.93 10.30 -10.40
CA VAL A 660 4.96 11.27 -10.04
C VAL A 660 5.04 12.36 -11.11
N ALA A 661 4.62 13.57 -10.75
CA ALA A 661 4.52 14.71 -11.65
C ALA A 661 5.86 15.00 -12.34
N THR A 662 5.82 15.39 -13.61
CA THR A 662 7.03 15.64 -14.42
C THR A 662 7.98 16.63 -13.76
N LEU A 663 7.45 17.65 -13.06
CA LEU A 663 8.26 18.62 -12.31
C LEU A 663 8.95 17.99 -11.10
N VAL A 664 8.26 17.14 -10.34
CA VAL A 664 8.83 16.41 -9.19
C VAL A 664 9.92 15.46 -9.66
N ARG A 665 9.66 14.66 -10.71
CA ARG A 665 10.67 13.80 -11.36
C ARG A 665 11.91 14.57 -11.83
N ARG A 666 11.72 15.78 -12.39
CA ARG A 666 12.81 16.66 -12.85
C ARG A 666 13.61 17.23 -11.69
N ARG A 667 12.94 17.81 -10.68
CA ARG A 667 13.57 18.51 -9.55
C ARG A 667 14.20 17.55 -8.53
N LEU A 668 13.68 16.33 -8.42
CA LEU A 668 14.13 15.30 -7.48
C LEU A 668 14.78 14.08 -8.16
N GLY A 669 15.28 14.22 -9.39
CA GLY A 669 15.84 13.09 -10.15
C GLY A 669 16.98 12.33 -9.45
N GLY A 670 17.75 13.01 -8.59
CA GLY A 670 18.80 12.42 -7.76
C GLY A 670 18.37 11.89 -6.38
N TYR A 671 17.07 11.92 -6.05
CA TYR A 671 16.52 11.35 -4.82
C TYR A 671 15.95 9.95 -5.08
N GLY A 672 16.01 9.10 -4.05
CA GLY A 672 15.39 7.77 -4.05
C GLY A 672 13.88 7.83 -4.26
N GLU A 673 13.32 6.74 -4.82
CA GLU A 673 11.93 6.63 -5.28
C GLU A 673 10.90 7.08 -4.24
N ALA A 674 10.93 6.46 -3.05
CA ALA A 674 10.03 6.78 -1.95
C ALA A 674 10.06 8.26 -1.53
N SER A 675 11.23 8.92 -1.59
CA SER A 675 11.34 10.36 -1.30
C SER A 675 10.68 11.23 -2.39
N ARG A 676 10.71 10.79 -3.65
CA ARG A 676 10.03 11.47 -4.76
C ARG A 676 8.52 11.28 -4.68
N GLU A 677 8.07 10.05 -4.41
CA GLU A 677 6.65 9.70 -4.27
C GLU A 677 6.02 10.41 -3.08
N ARG A 678 6.71 10.43 -1.92
CA ARG A 678 6.26 11.20 -0.76
C ARG A 678 6.18 12.69 -1.10
N ALA A 679 7.22 13.30 -1.66
CA ALA A 679 7.15 14.70 -2.08
C ALA A 679 6.05 14.99 -3.11
N ASN A 680 5.71 14.03 -3.97
CA ASN A 680 4.62 14.14 -4.93
C ASN A 680 3.24 14.18 -4.26
N ARG A 681 3.03 13.31 -3.26
CA ARG A 681 1.79 13.25 -2.47
C ARG A 681 1.61 14.47 -1.57
N GLU A 682 2.65 14.85 -0.83
CA GLU A 682 2.63 16.07 0.01
C GLU A 682 2.35 17.32 -0.86
N LEU A 683 2.95 17.42 -2.05
CA LEU A 683 2.67 18.52 -2.99
C LEU A 683 1.21 18.54 -3.47
N SER A 684 0.64 17.38 -3.77
CA SER A 684 -0.78 17.25 -4.09
C SER A 684 -1.66 17.68 -2.92
N ALA A 685 -1.35 17.22 -1.70
CA ALA A 685 -2.08 17.52 -0.49
C ALA A 685 -2.06 19.02 -0.10
N TYR A 686 -0.92 19.70 -0.18
CA TYR A 686 -0.85 21.15 0.09
C TYR A 686 -1.55 21.99 -1.00
N LEU A 687 -1.47 21.60 -2.28
CA LEU A 687 -2.25 22.28 -3.34
C LEU A 687 -3.75 22.07 -3.15
N ALA A 688 -4.15 20.90 -2.65
CA ALA A 688 -5.53 20.59 -2.31
C ALA A 688 -6.04 21.33 -1.07
N GLU A 689 -5.22 21.43 0.00
CA GLU A 689 -5.45 22.25 1.20
C GLU A 689 -5.77 23.70 0.83
N MET A 690 -4.99 24.29 -0.08
CA MET A 690 -5.22 25.65 -0.60
C MET A 690 -6.55 25.84 -1.35
N THR A 691 -7.29 24.78 -1.68
CA THR A 691 -8.65 24.90 -2.25
C THR A 691 -9.76 24.98 -1.21
N GLY A 692 -9.42 24.84 0.08
CA GLY A 692 -10.37 24.87 1.19
C GLY A 692 -11.11 26.22 1.37
N PRO A 693 -12.20 26.23 2.16
CA PRO A 693 -12.95 27.43 2.51
C PRO A 693 -12.16 28.39 3.43
N GLY A 694 -12.73 29.56 3.71
CA GLY A 694 -12.15 30.52 4.67
C GLY A 694 -10.73 30.98 4.30
N SER A 695 -9.84 31.04 5.29
CA SER A 695 -8.45 31.48 5.14
C SER A 695 -7.46 30.38 4.71
N ALA A 696 -7.93 29.16 4.44
CA ALA A 696 -7.10 28.01 4.03
C ALA A 696 -6.11 28.30 2.88
N PRO A 697 -6.44 29.07 1.81
CA PRO A 697 -5.50 29.37 0.73
C PRO A 697 -4.26 30.15 1.20
N ARG A 698 -4.43 31.06 2.17
CA ARG A 698 -3.34 31.87 2.73
C ARG A 698 -2.54 31.10 3.78
N LEU A 699 -3.21 30.30 4.62
CA LEU A 699 -2.56 29.45 5.61
C LEU A 699 -1.67 28.38 4.93
N GLY A 700 -2.18 27.66 3.93
CA GLY A 700 -1.39 26.71 3.14
C GLY A 700 -0.22 27.37 2.42
N LEU A 701 -0.39 28.59 1.89
CA LEU A 701 0.71 29.33 1.28
C LEU A 701 1.77 29.77 2.31
N VAL A 702 1.38 30.09 3.55
CA VAL A 702 2.33 30.33 4.66
C VAL A 702 3.07 29.04 5.05
N HIS A 703 2.41 27.88 5.09
CA HIS A 703 3.09 26.59 5.31
C HIS A 703 4.18 26.34 4.24
N LEU A 704 3.81 26.46 2.95
CA LEU A 704 4.72 26.30 1.82
C LEU A 704 5.89 27.31 1.85
N ALA A 705 5.63 28.56 2.25
CA ALA A 705 6.66 29.59 2.43
C ALA A 705 7.67 29.20 3.53
N ARG A 706 7.18 28.74 4.69
CA ARG A 706 8.02 28.29 5.81
C ARG A 706 8.90 27.12 5.40
N PHE A 707 8.36 26.11 4.72
CA PHE A 707 9.17 24.99 4.23
C PHE A 707 10.27 25.43 3.23
N ALA A 708 9.95 26.39 2.35
CA ALA A 708 10.91 26.95 1.40
C ALA A 708 12.02 27.78 2.06
N LEU A 709 11.69 28.58 3.09
CA LEU A 709 12.57 29.58 3.69
C LEU A 709 13.32 29.13 4.96
N LEU A 710 12.73 28.24 5.77
CA LEU A 710 13.32 27.69 6.99
C LEU A 710 13.97 26.33 6.72
N GLY A 711 13.29 25.49 5.93
CA GLY A 711 13.82 24.21 5.49
C GLY A 711 15.13 24.36 4.70
N ARG A 712 16.11 23.51 4.99
CA ARG A 712 17.38 23.41 4.23
C ARG A 712 17.39 22.24 3.25
N ARG A 713 16.71 21.13 3.62
CA ARG A 713 16.65 19.82 2.94
C ARG A 713 15.35 19.11 3.37
N GLY A 714 15.13 17.90 2.88
CA GLY A 714 13.95 17.08 3.25
C GLY A 714 12.74 17.31 2.36
N VAL A 715 11.71 16.47 2.53
CA VAL A 715 10.54 16.39 1.65
C VAL A 715 9.76 17.72 1.63
N GLU A 716 9.38 18.22 2.79
CA GLU A 716 8.62 19.48 2.95
C GLU A 716 9.32 20.66 2.26
N HIS A 717 10.63 20.80 2.44
CA HIS A 717 11.42 21.83 1.76
C HIS A 717 11.31 21.73 0.24
N GLN A 718 11.43 20.52 -0.33
CA GLN A 718 11.25 20.32 -1.77
C GLN A 718 9.83 20.65 -2.22
N VAL A 719 8.81 20.29 -1.43
CA VAL A 719 7.40 20.59 -1.69
C VAL A 719 7.15 22.10 -1.71
N GLY A 720 7.62 22.84 -0.70
CA GLY A 720 7.52 24.31 -0.65
C GLY A 720 8.11 24.98 -1.89
N LEU A 721 9.31 24.57 -2.32
CA LEU A 721 9.92 25.12 -3.54
C LEU A 721 9.15 24.79 -4.81
N ILE A 722 8.67 23.55 -4.96
CA ILE A 722 7.94 23.12 -6.16
C ILE A 722 6.57 23.79 -6.22
N ALA A 723 5.85 23.87 -5.10
CA ALA A 723 4.55 24.52 -5.04
C ALA A 723 4.66 26.02 -5.37
N LEU A 724 5.62 26.74 -4.79
CA LEU A 724 5.84 28.16 -5.09
C LEU A 724 6.25 28.38 -6.56
N GLU A 725 7.04 27.47 -7.16
CA GLU A 725 7.38 27.52 -8.59
C GLU A 725 6.13 27.43 -9.48
N VAL A 726 5.26 26.47 -9.22
CA VAL A 726 4.05 26.23 -10.03
C VAL A 726 2.98 27.30 -9.79
N LEU A 727 2.73 27.67 -8.53
CA LEU A 727 1.74 28.69 -8.18
C LEU A 727 2.14 30.04 -8.80
N SER A 728 3.37 30.51 -8.58
CA SER A 728 3.80 31.83 -9.09
C SER A 728 4.11 31.87 -10.59
N GLY A 729 4.33 30.70 -11.21
CA GLY A 729 4.84 30.58 -12.57
C GLY A 729 6.32 30.98 -12.73
N ARG A 730 7.08 31.08 -11.64
CA ARG A 730 8.49 31.51 -11.62
C ARG A 730 9.41 30.39 -11.12
N GLU A 731 10.52 30.17 -11.80
CA GLU A 731 11.58 29.29 -11.26
C GLU A 731 12.24 29.92 -10.03
N VAL A 732 12.14 29.26 -8.86
CA VAL A 732 12.69 29.75 -7.57
C VAL A 732 14.09 29.21 -7.23
N ARG A 733 14.79 28.59 -8.21
CA ARG A 733 16.16 28.07 -8.04
C ARG A 733 17.17 28.85 -8.89
N GLY A 734 18.44 28.72 -8.53
CA GLY A 734 19.56 29.16 -9.36
C GLY A 734 19.69 28.35 -10.66
N MET A 735 20.17 28.97 -11.74
CA MET A 735 20.41 28.29 -13.03
C MET A 735 21.67 27.41 -13.01
N ASP A 736 22.51 27.57 -11.99
CA ASP A 736 23.88 27.06 -11.85
C ASP A 736 23.99 25.54 -11.61
N GLY A 737 22.94 24.77 -11.91
CA GLY A 737 22.93 23.29 -11.94
C GLY A 737 23.02 22.60 -10.59
N ALA A 738 23.64 23.24 -9.59
CA ALA A 738 23.80 22.76 -8.21
C ALA A 738 22.50 22.76 -7.39
N GLY A 739 21.38 23.19 -7.97
CA GLY A 739 20.06 23.18 -7.31
C GLY A 739 19.93 24.10 -6.10
N LYS A 740 20.86 25.06 -5.92
CA LYS A 740 20.81 26.03 -4.84
C LYS A 740 19.53 26.85 -4.89
N LEU A 741 19.01 27.13 -3.70
CA LEU A 741 17.89 28.00 -3.47
C LEU A 741 18.25 29.44 -3.85
N ASP A 742 17.36 30.12 -4.54
CA ASP A 742 17.42 31.56 -4.78
C ASP A 742 16.37 32.23 -3.89
N VAL A 743 16.78 32.64 -2.70
CA VAL A 743 15.85 33.13 -1.67
C VAL A 743 15.21 34.44 -2.07
N GLY A 744 15.93 35.31 -2.80
CA GLY A 744 15.38 36.50 -3.45
C GLY A 744 14.23 36.18 -4.40
N LYS A 745 14.34 35.13 -5.23
CA LYS A 745 13.23 34.67 -6.08
C LYS A 745 12.08 34.07 -5.28
N VAL A 746 12.33 33.33 -4.19
CA VAL A 746 11.26 32.86 -3.28
C VAL A 746 10.49 34.05 -2.70
N ALA A 747 11.18 35.06 -2.17
CA ALA A 747 10.55 36.26 -1.61
C ALA A 747 9.74 37.05 -2.66
N GLN A 748 10.21 37.11 -3.92
CA GLN A 748 9.47 37.72 -5.02
C GLN A 748 8.22 36.92 -5.42
N ALA A 749 8.32 35.59 -5.48
CA ALA A 749 7.17 34.71 -5.74
C ALA A 749 6.12 34.86 -4.64
N LEU A 750 6.54 34.95 -3.38
CA LEU A 750 5.64 35.13 -2.24
C LEU A 750 4.93 36.49 -2.25
N GLU A 751 5.66 37.58 -2.53
CA GLU A 751 5.05 38.91 -2.63
C GLU A 751 4.07 39.02 -3.81
N GLN A 752 4.33 38.33 -4.93
CA GLN A 752 3.37 38.23 -6.03
C GLN A 752 2.08 37.52 -5.58
N LEU A 753 2.21 36.34 -4.95
CA LEU A 753 1.05 35.54 -4.53
C LEU A 753 0.25 36.22 -3.40
N ARG A 754 0.91 36.98 -2.51
CA ARG A 754 0.27 37.78 -1.45
C ARG A 754 -0.74 38.81 -1.99
N GLN A 755 -0.49 39.35 -3.18
CA GLN A 755 -1.33 40.37 -3.81
C GLN A 755 -2.62 39.78 -4.41
N GLU A 756 -2.74 38.46 -4.47
CA GLU A 756 -3.95 37.77 -4.92
C GLU A 756 -4.93 37.55 -3.76
N GLY A 757 -6.23 37.67 -4.04
CA GLY A 757 -7.28 37.32 -3.09
C GLY A 757 -7.49 35.81 -3.00
N ASP A 758 -8.10 35.36 -1.91
CA ASP A 758 -8.25 33.93 -1.57
C ASP A 758 -8.87 33.09 -2.70
N ASP A 759 -9.85 33.61 -3.45
CA ASP A 759 -10.47 32.90 -4.58
C ASP A 759 -9.52 32.75 -5.79
N ALA A 760 -8.67 33.74 -6.03
CA ALA A 760 -7.63 33.64 -7.07
C ALA A 760 -6.56 32.63 -6.66
N LEU A 761 -6.17 32.58 -5.38
CA LEU A 761 -5.26 31.58 -4.84
C LEU A 761 -5.84 30.16 -4.91
N ARG A 762 -7.13 29.96 -4.59
CA ARG A 762 -7.84 28.67 -4.78
C ARG A 762 -7.76 28.21 -6.23
N GLU A 763 -8.11 29.10 -7.16
CA GLU A 763 -8.17 28.76 -8.57
C GLU A 763 -6.77 28.50 -9.16
N ARG A 764 -5.78 29.29 -8.76
CA ARG A 764 -4.37 29.03 -9.05
C ARG A 764 -3.89 27.68 -8.50
N ALA A 765 -4.33 27.28 -7.31
CA ALA A 765 -4.00 25.97 -6.75
C ALA A 765 -4.65 24.81 -7.54
N ARG A 766 -5.91 24.94 -7.97
CA ARG A 766 -6.56 23.98 -8.90
C ARG A 766 -5.79 23.86 -10.22
N GLN A 767 -5.42 24.99 -10.81
CA GLN A 767 -4.66 25.04 -12.07
C GLN A 767 -3.25 24.47 -11.92
N ALA A 768 -2.57 24.74 -10.80
CA ALA A 768 -1.28 24.16 -10.45
C ALA A 768 -1.37 22.64 -10.33
N TRP A 769 -2.36 22.12 -9.61
CA TRP A 769 -2.61 20.69 -9.48
C TRP A 769 -2.89 20.06 -10.85
N ALA A 770 -3.79 20.64 -11.64
CA ALA A 770 -4.12 20.13 -12.97
C ALA A 770 -2.93 20.15 -13.95
N SER A 771 -2.06 21.17 -13.86
CA SER A 771 -0.83 21.24 -14.65
C SER A 771 0.22 20.19 -14.24
N LEU A 772 0.22 19.75 -12.98
CA LEU A 772 1.19 18.77 -12.47
C LEU A 772 0.76 17.32 -12.75
N PHE A 773 -0.52 17.03 -12.56
CA PHE A 773 -1.06 15.66 -12.58
C PHE A 773 -1.88 15.33 -13.84
N GLY A 774 -2.21 16.35 -14.66
CA GLY A 774 -2.87 16.17 -15.96
C GLY A 774 -4.38 15.92 -15.89
N GLU A 775 -5.00 16.12 -14.73
CA GLU A 775 -6.43 15.91 -14.47
C GLU A 775 -7.01 17.06 -13.63
N ALA A 776 -8.33 17.21 -13.59
CA ALA A 776 -8.93 18.19 -12.69
C ALA A 776 -8.85 17.68 -11.24
N LEU A 777 -8.40 18.53 -10.31
CA LEU A 777 -8.49 18.24 -8.87
C LEU A 777 -9.97 18.02 -8.52
N LEU A 778 -10.31 16.83 -8.04
CA LEU A 778 -11.70 16.51 -7.69
C LEU A 778 -12.12 17.33 -6.46
N GLU A 779 -13.39 17.71 -6.41
CA GLU A 779 -13.94 18.39 -5.24
C GLU A 779 -14.38 17.38 -4.17
N VAL A 780 -14.03 17.68 -2.92
CA VAL A 780 -14.48 16.95 -1.73
C VAL A 780 -15.85 17.51 -1.35
N GLN A 781 -16.92 16.72 -1.53
CA GLN A 781 -18.27 17.12 -1.16
C GLN A 781 -18.63 16.52 0.21
N GLY A 782 -19.01 17.37 1.16
CA GLY A 782 -19.51 16.91 2.46
C GLY A 782 -20.84 16.18 2.33
N VAL A 783 -20.96 15.01 2.96
CA VAL A 783 -22.23 14.30 3.11
C VAL A 783 -22.90 14.83 4.41
N PRO A 784 -24.15 15.32 4.35
CA PRO A 784 -24.88 15.84 5.51
C PRO A 784 -25.28 14.74 6.51
#